data_AF-A0AAN7DJG0-F1
#
_entry.id   AF-A0AAN7DJG0-F1
#
_cell.length_a   1.000
_cell.length_b   1.000
_cell.length_c   1.000
_cell.angle_alpha   90.00
_cell.angle_beta   90.00
_cell.angle_gamma   90.00
#
_symmetry.space_group_name_H-M   'P 1'
#
loop_
_entity.id
_entity.type
_entity.pdbx_description
1 polymer ?
#
loop_
_entity_poly.entity_id
_entity_poly.type
_entity_poly.pdbx_seq_one_letter_code
_entity_poly.pdbx_strand_id
1 'polypeptide(L)'
;MGSKEKKSTIKFQKSKLKGVVKRRKEVNKFKRQIIKRQLRRGAPIDPHKDEEEGLKTVETAVDDTPQVNTEDYFCNFVIDAEETLDLDEDEEEDLDALDAFEAILDPDQNITAQGLDEDEDMDEDEEESETEDEYESEQDEDEEQDMDDSSDDSELVTLAMTNEWSAAALKKSPLAWKKLLLAFRSIVRSDEDAPKQFTYRVESSKVYIKLVRNTLKAAYPILSQHIYFLKKERYPGKTKNWPKLEKVIQLYLNNCVRFLKELSQDEVIQFVLEQLAPCTLYMGCFPKISREYLRVLLDRWSDVALSAETRSDCHKAIKHFATTAIDANRKNYMPNVLKGIYLVFANRATKINQTSLPVIQQMLEEAGDIYTVDSKASYEHASVYVRQLADHLKKAKKSQTVESFKQIYTWQFVSCLDFWASVVAATCDPSVGESSPMQAIVHPLVEVCLHTIRLNPTAQFLPLRIHLVRTLTGLIDSTGYYIPLASYLFEILSSDIFKGNPAQSDLPAFDWDLHLKTPKSYLQSKGYQDAVFNVMYDCLVDFYACLGLSIAFPELAIPAVDKLKEYLVKMKGTRFVKSIRVLIEKMETHKNYIEQKRAPIEYTPNRLEEANAFLRTTDFETTPLGNFLKKRNQQKQQ
;
A
#
# COMPACT_ATOMS: atom_id res chain seq x y z
N MET A 1 50.24 15.73 25.22
CA MET A 1 50.15 16.16 26.63
C MET A 1 48.68 16.25 27.03
N GLY A 2 48.26 15.48 28.04
CA GLY A 2 46.84 15.32 28.41
C GLY A 2 46.20 16.59 28.98
N SER A 3 45.00 16.90 28.50
CA SER A 3 44.13 17.94 29.06
C SER A 3 43.73 17.55 30.49
N LYS A 4 44.28 18.27 31.48
CA LYS A 4 43.95 18.07 32.91
C LYS A 4 42.48 18.42 33.16
N GLU A 5 41.69 17.44 33.57
CA GLU A 5 40.32 17.65 34.02
C GLU A 5 40.27 18.67 35.18
N LYS A 6 39.31 19.60 35.10
CA LYS A 6 39.13 20.65 36.11
C LYS A 6 38.84 20.01 37.48
N LYS A 7 39.50 20.50 38.53
CA LYS A 7 39.37 20.00 39.93
C LYS A 7 37.92 19.95 40.44
N SER A 8 37.02 20.77 39.89
CA SER A 8 35.59 20.74 40.19
C SER A 8 34.90 19.45 39.71
N THR A 9 35.28 18.93 38.54
CA THR A 9 34.75 17.70 37.94
C THR A 9 35.20 16.47 38.75
N ILE A 10 36.47 16.43 39.15
CA ILE A 10 37.03 15.36 40.00
C ILE A 10 36.36 15.35 41.39
N LYS A 11 36.09 16.53 41.97
CA LYS A 11 35.42 16.64 43.28
C LYS A 11 33.94 16.23 43.22
N PHE A 12 33.25 16.48 42.11
CA PHE A 12 31.88 16.01 41.86
C PHE A 12 31.83 14.48 41.65
N GLN A 13 32.74 13.94 40.85
CA GLN A 13 32.87 12.49 40.62
C GLN A 13 33.15 11.73 41.93
N LYS A 14 34.05 12.23 42.79
CA LYS A 14 34.38 11.58 44.06
C LYS A 14 33.28 11.68 45.14
N SER A 15 32.51 12.77 45.20
CA SER A 15 31.63 13.02 46.35
C SER A 15 30.12 12.90 46.07
N LYS A 16 29.65 13.23 44.86
CA LYS A 16 28.20 13.33 44.58
C LYS A 16 27.70 12.39 43.49
N LEU A 17 28.58 11.85 42.64
CA LEU A 17 28.19 11.00 41.50
C LEU A 17 27.46 9.73 41.93
N LYS A 18 27.97 9.02 42.95
CA LYS A 18 27.31 7.80 43.48
C LYS A 18 25.89 8.08 43.99
N GLY A 19 25.67 9.21 44.66
CA GLY A 19 24.34 9.61 45.15
C GLY A 19 23.38 10.03 44.04
N VAL A 20 23.87 10.68 42.99
CA VAL A 20 23.08 11.07 41.82
C VAL A 20 22.70 9.86 40.96
N VAL A 21 23.62 8.91 40.77
CA VAL A 21 23.34 7.65 40.06
C VAL A 21 22.34 6.79 40.83
N LYS A 22 22.45 6.72 42.17
CA LYS A 22 21.48 6.00 43.01
C LYS A 22 20.07 6.60 42.91
N ARG A 23 19.95 7.94 43.00
CA ARG A 23 18.66 8.65 42.79
C ARG A 23 18.09 8.44 41.38
N ARG A 24 18.92 8.46 40.33
CA ARG A 24 18.45 8.16 38.96
C ARG A 24 17.97 6.71 38.81
N LYS A 25 18.63 5.74 39.43
CA LYS A 25 18.20 4.33 39.43
C LYS A 25 16.87 4.14 40.19
N GLU A 26 16.69 4.84 41.32
CA GLU A 26 15.43 4.82 42.09
C GLU A 26 14.27 5.45 41.31
N VAL A 27 14.48 6.60 40.66
CA VAL A 27 13.47 7.25 39.81
C VAL A 27 13.12 6.38 38.59
N ASN A 28 14.10 5.73 37.96
CA ASN A 28 13.83 4.81 36.85
C ASN A 28 13.11 3.53 37.31
N LYS A 29 13.40 3.02 38.50
CA LYS A 29 12.68 1.89 39.10
C LYS A 29 11.22 2.27 39.40
N PHE A 30 10.99 3.48 39.91
CA PHE A 30 9.65 4.01 40.16
C PHE A 30 8.85 4.22 38.86
N LYS A 31 9.47 4.78 37.82
CA LYS A 31 8.85 4.90 36.48
C LYS A 31 8.50 3.54 35.88
N ARG A 32 9.39 2.54 35.97
CA ARG A 32 9.10 1.16 35.53
C ARG A 32 7.96 0.51 36.32
N GLN A 33 7.83 0.81 37.61
CA GLN A 33 6.71 0.34 38.44
C GLN A 33 5.37 1.01 38.07
N ILE A 34 5.39 2.30 37.70
CA ILE A 34 4.20 3.00 37.21
C ILE A 34 3.73 2.40 35.87
N ILE A 35 4.66 2.17 34.94
CA ILE A 35 4.36 1.55 33.63
C ILE A 35 3.79 0.13 33.82
N LYS A 36 4.40 -0.69 34.71
CA LYS A 36 3.86 -2.02 35.05
C LYS A 36 2.47 -1.97 35.71
N ARG A 37 2.16 -0.92 36.49
CA ARG A 37 0.82 -0.72 37.08
C ARG A 37 -0.21 -0.24 36.06
N GLN A 38 0.20 0.56 35.07
CA GLN A 38 -0.64 0.98 33.96
C GLN A 38 -0.98 -0.19 33.04
N LEU A 39 0.02 -1.03 32.71
CA LEU A 39 -0.19 -2.27 31.93
C LEU A 39 -1.11 -3.28 32.64
N ARG A 40 -1.07 -3.34 33.98
CA ARG A 40 -1.97 -4.21 34.77
C ARG A 40 -3.40 -3.68 34.92
N ARG A 41 -3.66 -2.41 34.57
CA ARG A 41 -5.00 -1.79 34.63
C ARG A 41 -5.77 -1.89 33.30
N GLY A 42 -5.18 -2.47 32.25
CA GLY A 42 -5.82 -2.71 30.96
C GLY A 42 -6.38 -4.13 30.83
N ALA A 43 -7.48 -4.43 31.51
CA ALA A 43 -8.42 -5.51 31.18
C ALA A 43 -9.78 -5.18 31.85
N PRO A 44 -10.93 -5.53 31.23
CA PRO A 44 -12.10 -4.64 31.16
C PRO A 44 -13.15 -4.89 32.25
N ILE A 45 -13.77 -3.82 32.77
CA ILE A 45 -15.07 -3.88 33.46
C ILE A 45 -15.83 -2.58 33.19
N ASP A 46 -17.06 -2.71 32.73
CA ASP A 46 -18.17 -1.74 32.81
C ASP A 46 -19.37 -2.54 33.40
N PRO A 47 -20.44 -1.97 34.01
CA PRO A 47 -20.78 -0.57 34.29
C PRO A 47 -21.32 -0.27 35.71
N HIS A 48 -21.42 1.03 36.04
CA HIS A 48 -22.41 1.73 36.90
C HIS A 48 -21.86 2.67 37.99
N LYS A 49 -22.58 3.81 38.10
CA LYS A 49 -22.73 4.81 39.18
C LYS A 49 -21.85 6.07 39.17
N ASP A 50 -22.44 7.11 38.56
CA ASP A 50 -22.95 8.35 39.17
C ASP A 50 -22.12 9.10 40.24
N GLU A 51 -21.94 10.38 39.88
CA GLU A 51 -22.17 11.61 40.66
C GLU A 51 -21.04 12.27 41.47
N GLU A 52 -20.99 13.59 41.21
CA GLU A 52 -20.62 14.74 42.02
C GLU A 52 -19.35 15.58 41.75
N GLU A 53 -19.70 16.86 41.61
CA GLU A 53 -19.05 18.12 41.30
C GLU A 53 -17.73 18.49 42.02
N GLY A 54 -16.97 19.38 41.36
CA GLY A 54 -15.93 20.19 41.99
C GLY A 54 -15.33 21.22 41.03
N LEU A 55 -15.64 22.50 41.26
CA LEU A 55 -15.43 23.65 40.37
C LEU A 55 -14.05 24.36 40.54
N LYS A 56 -13.55 24.96 39.44
CA LYS A 56 -12.57 26.09 39.29
C LYS A 56 -11.06 25.76 39.45
N THR A 57 -10.19 26.14 38.51
CA THR A 57 -9.84 27.53 38.14
C THR A 57 -9.09 27.60 36.79
N VAL A 58 -9.18 28.76 36.13
CA VAL A 58 -8.56 29.10 34.83
C VAL A 58 -7.16 29.67 35.04
N GLU A 59 -6.16 29.16 34.31
CA GLU A 59 -4.97 29.93 33.90
C GLU A 59 -4.59 29.59 32.46
N THR A 60 -4.00 30.57 31.78
CA THR A 60 -3.90 30.71 30.33
C THR A 60 -2.56 30.23 29.76
N ALA A 61 -2.64 29.66 28.55
CA ALA A 61 -1.66 29.63 27.46
C ALA A 61 -0.31 28.91 27.64
N VAL A 62 -0.21 27.72 27.01
CA VAL A 62 0.83 27.40 26.01
C VAL A 62 0.18 26.55 24.92
N ASP A 63 0.48 26.87 23.67
CA ASP A 63 0.05 26.18 22.45
C ASP A 63 0.69 24.79 22.35
N ASP A 64 0.19 23.84 23.14
CA ASP A 64 0.46 22.42 22.92
C ASP A 64 -0.64 21.87 22.00
N THR A 65 -0.33 21.80 20.70
CA THR A 65 -1.03 20.84 19.84
C THR A 65 -0.88 19.48 20.50
N PRO A 66 -1.96 18.82 20.97
CA PRO A 66 -1.83 17.47 21.45
C PRO A 66 -1.39 16.64 20.25
N GLN A 67 -0.20 16.03 20.31
CA GLN A 67 0.13 14.90 19.46
C GLN A 67 -0.86 13.79 19.83
N VAL A 68 -2.01 13.80 19.15
CA VAL A 68 -2.93 12.68 19.17
C VAL A 68 -2.13 11.52 18.59
N ASN A 69 -1.87 10.51 19.41
CA ASN A 69 -1.24 9.28 18.95
C ASN A 69 -2.21 8.63 17.95
N THR A 70 -1.94 8.81 16.66
CA THR A 70 -2.76 8.27 15.57
C THR A 70 -2.70 6.74 15.52
N GLU A 71 -1.73 6.12 16.19
CA GLU A 71 -1.54 4.67 16.25
C GLU A 71 -2.66 3.92 17.01
N ASP A 72 -3.34 4.57 17.98
CA ASP A 72 -4.27 3.86 18.87
C ASP A 72 -5.73 3.75 18.35
N TYR A 73 -6.10 4.45 17.28
CA TYR A 73 -7.53 4.62 16.95
C TYR A 73 -7.92 4.46 15.50
N PHE A 74 -6.97 4.64 14.58
CA PHE A 74 -7.09 4.19 13.21
C PHE A 74 -6.06 3.07 13.05
N CYS A 75 -6.54 1.82 13.07
CA CYS A 75 -5.74 0.59 12.97
C CYS A 75 -5.22 -0.03 14.28
N ASN A 76 -6.09 -0.82 14.94
CA ASN A 76 -5.68 -2.19 15.31
C ASN A 76 -5.55 -3.10 14.06
N PHE A 77 -5.46 -2.51 12.86
CA PHE A 77 -5.16 -3.18 11.60
C PHE A 77 -3.64 -3.29 11.46
N VAL A 78 -3.04 -4.00 12.41
CA VAL A 78 -1.66 -4.44 12.29
C VAL A 78 -1.68 -5.50 11.20
N ILE A 79 -0.92 -5.29 10.12
CA ILE A 79 -0.43 -6.40 9.32
C ILE A 79 0.24 -7.32 10.33
N ASP A 80 -0.08 -8.61 10.33
CA ASP A 80 0.43 -9.56 11.32
C ASP A 80 1.92 -9.28 11.61
N ALA A 81 2.30 -9.36 12.88
CA ALA A 81 3.64 -8.99 13.33
C ALA A 81 4.70 -9.67 12.46
N GLU A 82 5.85 -8.99 12.29
CA GLU A 82 6.94 -9.48 11.46
C GLU A 82 7.28 -10.92 11.78
N GLU A 83 7.05 -11.79 10.80
CA GLU A 83 7.52 -13.14 10.89
C GLU A 83 8.98 -13.10 10.46
N THR A 84 9.86 -13.07 11.45
CA THR A 84 11.28 -13.32 11.21
C THR A 84 11.38 -14.66 10.51
N LEU A 85 11.82 -14.64 9.25
CA LEU A 85 12.17 -15.86 8.55
C LEU A 85 13.22 -16.56 9.39
N ASP A 86 12.90 -17.78 9.83
CA ASP A 86 13.83 -18.60 10.59
C ASP A 86 14.86 -19.15 9.61
N LEU A 87 15.96 -18.41 9.48
CA LEU A 87 17.05 -18.72 8.58
C LEU A 87 18.01 -19.75 9.17
N ASP A 88 17.81 -20.15 10.45
CA ASP A 88 18.65 -21.14 11.12
C ASP A 88 18.39 -22.55 10.60
N GLU A 89 17.18 -22.82 10.09
CA GLU A 89 16.79 -24.10 9.48
C GLU A 89 17.29 -24.28 8.04
N ASP A 90 17.90 -23.27 7.42
CA ASP A 90 18.48 -23.37 6.08
C ASP A 90 19.95 -23.82 6.24
N GLU A 91 20.28 -25.08 6.04
CA GLU A 91 21.66 -25.60 6.16
C GLU A 91 22.36 -25.67 4.79
N GLU A 92 23.70 -25.70 4.74
CA GLU A 92 24.41 -25.84 3.44
C GLU A 92 24.23 -27.25 2.86
N GLU A 93 24.15 -28.26 3.73
CA GLU A 93 23.94 -29.68 3.40
C GLU A 93 22.59 -29.91 2.68
N ASP A 94 21.58 -29.07 2.95
CA ASP A 94 20.29 -29.12 2.23
C ASP A 94 20.47 -28.97 0.71
N LEU A 95 21.57 -28.33 0.26
CA LEU A 95 21.87 -28.14 -1.15
C LEU A 95 22.50 -29.37 -1.81
N ASP A 96 22.95 -30.37 -1.04
CA ASP A 96 23.51 -31.62 -1.56
C ASP A 96 22.48 -32.43 -2.34
N ALA A 97 21.19 -32.19 -2.09
CA ALA A 97 20.12 -32.76 -2.90
C ALA A 97 20.24 -32.44 -4.40
N LEU A 98 20.88 -31.32 -4.78
CA LEU A 98 21.12 -30.95 -6.18
C LEU A 98 22.11 -31.89 -6.89
N ASP A 99 22.97 -32.57 -6.15
CA ASP A 99 23.99 -33.46 -6.71
C ASP A 99 23.34 -34.67 -7.41
N ALA A 100 22.20 -35.12 -6.90
CA ALA A 100 21.40 -36.21 -7.48
C ALA A 100 20.73 -35.84 -8.82
N PHE A 101 20.64 -34.55 -9.18
CA PHE A 101 19.96 -34.07 -10.38
C PHE A 101 20.91 -33.76 -11.54
N GLU A 102 22.22 -33.67 -11.30
CA GLU A 102 23.22 -33.49 -12.38
C GLU A 102 23.26 -34.71 -13.31
N ALA A 103 23.14 -35.92 -12.76
CA ALA A 103 23.19 -37.17 -13.50
C ALA A 103 22.00 -37.39 -14.47
N ILE A 104 20.91 -36.62 -14.31
CA ILE A 104 19.69 -36.74 -15.12
C ILE A 104 19.77 -35.87 -16.39
N LEU A 105 20.77 -34.99 -16.50
CA LEU A 105 20.96 -34.07 -17.63
C LEU A 105 21.75 -34.66 -18.81
N ASP A 106 22.10 -35.95 -18.77
CA ASP A 106 22.72 -36.62 -19.90
C ASP A 106 21.79 -36.53 -21.12
N PRO A 107 22.21 -35.92 -22.25
CA PRO A 107 21.34 -35.66 -23.40
C PRO A 107 20.85 -36.92 -24.11
N ASP A 108 21.43 -38.09 -23.80
CA ASP A 108 21.00 -39.41 -24.31
C ASP A 108 19.83 -40.02 -23.51
N GLN A 109 19.44 -39.44 -22.37
CA GLN A 109 18.20 -39.77 -21.66
C GLN A 109 17.18 -38.63 -21.78
N ASN A 110 16.78 -38.33 -23.02
CA ASN A 110 15.49 -37.69 -23.24
C ASN A 110 14.42 -38.61 -22.66
N ILE A 111 13.89 -38.27 -21.47
CA ILE A 111 12.72 -38.92 -20.89
C ILE A 111 11.55 -38.66 -21.85
N THR A 112 11.36 -39.56 -22.81
CA THR A 112 10.16 -39.67 -23.60
C THR A 112 8.99 -39.84 -22.65
N ALA A 113 7.94 -39.05 -22.85
CA ALA A 113 6.66 -39.10 -22.15
C ALA A 113 5.85 -40.40 -22.47
N GLN A 114 6.50 -41.56 -22.46
CA GLN A 114 5.94 -42.87 -22.74
C GLN A 114 6.46 -43.85 -21.69
N GLY A 115 5.67 -44.07 -20.63
CA GLY A 115 6.02 -45.07 -19.61
C GLY A 115 5.35 -44.89 -18.25
N LEU A 116 4.17 -44.28 -18.17
CA LEU A 116 3.38 -44.23 -16.93
C LEU A 116 1.90 -44.45 -17.26
N ASP A 117 1.60 -45.63 -17.82
CA ASP A 117 0.31 -46.30 -17.73
C ASP A 117 0.66 -47.75 -17.36
N GLU A 118 1.03 -47.99 -16.11
CA GLU A 118 1.04 -49.31 -15.47
C GLU A 118 1.15 -49.06 -13.96
N ASP A 119 -0.03 -48.90 -13.35
CA ASP A 119 -0.25 -49.12 -11.93
C ASP A 119 -0.01 -50.61 -11.66
N GLU A 120 1.02 -50.97 -10.89
CA GLU A 120 1.01 -52.21 -10.12
C GLU A 120 1.59 -51.96 -8.73
N ASP A 121 0.81 -52.42 -7.76
CA ASP A 121 0.97 -52.34 -6.32
C ASP A 121 2.35 -52.85 -5.85
N MET A 122 2.96 -52.20 -4.85
CA MET A 122 3.95 -52.87 -4.00
C MET A 122 3.74 -52.48 -2.54
N ASP A 123 3.38 -53.53 -1.81
CA ASP A 123 3.13 -53.63 -0.38
C ASP A 123 4.31 -53.15 0.48
N GLU A 124 3.95 -52.59 1.63
CA GLU A 124 4.83 -52.31 2.76
C GLU A 124 5.23 -53.63 3.42
N ASP A 125 6.53 -53.94 3.47
CA ASP A 125 7.08 -54.85 4.47
C ASP A 125 8.39 -54.27 5.05
N GLU A 126 8.42 -54.30 6.38
CA GLU A 126 9.46 -53.92 7.32
C GLU A 126 10.75 -54.74 7.10
N GLU A 127 11.94 -54.18 7.38
CA GLU A 127 12.96 -54.86 8.22
C GLU A 127 13.93 -53.82 8.83
N GLU A 128 14.08 -53.92 10.15
CA GLU A 128 15.14 -53.32 10.98
C GLU A 128 16.49 -53.99 10.70
N SER A 129 17.59 -53.23 10.80
CA SER A 129 18.87 -53.83 11.20
C SER A 129 19.69 -52.84 12.03
N GLU A 130 19.80 -53.13 13.32
CA GLU A 130 20.84 -52.64 14.22
C GLU A 130 22.20 -53.22 13.80
N THR A 131 23.28 -52.48 14.05
CA THR A 131 24.59 -53.06 14.39
C THR A 131 25.43 -52.04 15.14
N GLU A 132 25.70 -52.38 16.40
CA GLU A 132 26.78 -51.84 17.23
C GLU A 132 28.14 -52.30 16.66
N ASP A 133 29.20 -51.51 16.88
CA ASP A 133 30.39 -51.99 17.60
C ASP A 133 31.39 -50.83 17.85
N GLU A 134 31.72 -50.68 19.13
CA GLU A 134 32.84 -49.89 19.69
C GLU A 134 34.20 -50.51 19.31
N TYR A 135 35.30 -49.74 19.41
CA TYR A 135 36.42 -50.00 20.34
C TYR A 135 37.58 -49.00 20.13
N GLU A 136 37.82 -48.26 21.22
CA GLU A 136 39.08 -47.95 21.89
C GLU A 136 40.17 -47.01 21.33
N SER A 137 40.49 -46.10 22.25
CA SER A 137 41.55 -45.11 22.42
C SER A 137 42.94 -45.70 22.70
N GLU A 138 44.02 -44.98 22.35
CA GLU A 138 44.90 -44.25 23.29
C GLU A 138 46.13 -43.61 22.59
N GLN A 139 46.34 -42.31 22.89
CA GLN A 139 47.57 -41.56 23.29
C GLN A 139 48.90 -41.81 22.57
N ASP A 140 49.85 -40.89 22.46
CA ASP A 140 50.04 -39.42 22.54
C ASP A 140 51.56 -39.29 22.27
N GLU A 141 52.03 -38.28 21.55
CA GLU A 141 53.34 -37.67 21.83
C GLU A 141 53.46 -36.32 21.12
N ASP A 142 53.69 -35.30 21.94
CA ASP A 142 53.70 -33.86 21.68
C ASP A 142 54.84 -33.40 20.77
N GLU A 143 54.58 -32.40 19.91
CA GLU A 143 55.50 -31.27 19.74
C GLU A 143 54.69 -29.96 19.60
N GLU A 144 54.68 -29.19 20.68
CA GLU A 144 54.17 -27.81 20.74
C GLU A 144 55.01 -26.88 19.82
N GLN A 145 54.35 -26.16 18.91
CA GLN A 145 54.85 -24.88 18.39
C GLN A 145 53.70 -23.90 18.16
N ASP A 146 53.58 -22.98 19.13
CA ASP A 146 53.10 -21.61 19.12
C ASP A 146 51.94 -21.19 18.20
N MET A 147 50.85 -20.79 18.86
CA MET A 147 49.72 -20.04 18.32
C MET A 147 50.11 -18.67 17.76
N ASP A 148 49.75 -18.39 16.50
CA ASP A 148 49.13 -17.13 16.05
C ASP A 148 48.56 -17.29 14.63
N ASP A 149 47.24 -17.45 14.49
CA ASP A 149 46.38 -16.74 13.52
C ASP A 149 45.04 -17.46 13.41
N SER A 150 43.96 -16.71 13.63
CA SER A 150 42.59 -17.14 13.38
C SER A 150 42.39 -17.43 11.89
N SER A 151 42.42 -18.70 11.48
CA SER A 151 42.11 -19.14 10.13
C SER A 151 40.59 -19.11 9.90
N ASP A 152 40.14 -18.10 9.17
CA ASP A 152 38.83 -18.06 8.52
C ASP A 152 38.89 -19.03 7.32
N ASP A 153 38.40 -20.27 7.49
CA ASP A 153 38.43 -21.39 6.51
C ASP A 153 37.54 -21.19 5.25
N SER A 154 37.10 -19.97 4.96
CA SER A 154 36.17 -19.68 3.86
C SER A 154 36.89 -19.44 2.51
N GLU A 155 36.43 -20.10 1.43
CA GLU A 155 37.03 -19.96 0.09
C GLU A 155 36.63 -18.63 -0.58
N LEU A 156 37.62 -17.82 -0.99
CA LEU A 156 37.37 -16.55 -1.67
C LEU A 156 36.87 -16.74 -3.11
N VAL A 157 35.65 -16.27 -3.40
CA VAL A 157 35.05 -16.38 -4.73
C VAL A 157 35.71 -15.40 -5.70
N THR A 158 36.42 -15.95 -6.71
CA THR A 158 37.04 -15.16 -7.77
C THR A 158 36.12 -14.92 -8.95
N LEU A 159 36.41 -13.88 -9.75
CA LEU A 159 35.68 -13.58 -10.98
C LEU A 159 35.76 -14.72 -12.02
N ALA A 160 36.86 -15.49 -12.01
CA ALA A 160 37.02 -16.66 -12.88
C ALA A 160 36.04 -17.78 -12.50
N MET A 161 35.93 -18.11 -11.19
CA MET A 161 34.98 -19.08 -10.68
C MET A 161 33.53 -18.67 -10.99
N THR A 162 33.19 -17.39 -10.79
CA THR A 162 31.85 -16.89 -11.14
C THR A 162 31.56 -17.02 -12.63
N ASN A 163 32.54 -16.81 -13.51
CA ASN A 163 32.35 -16.98 -14.95
C ASN A 163 32.10 -18.45 -15.32
N GLU A 164 32.91 -19.36 -14.76
CA GLU A 164 32.77 -20.79 -14.98
C GLU A 164 31.42 -21.31 -14.50
N TRP A 165 31.05 -21.02 -13.25
CA TRP A 165 29.77 -21.43 -12.69
C TRP A 165 28.61 -20.79 -13.46
N SER A 166 28.72 -19.53 -13.88
CA SER A 166 27.67 -18.90 -14.70
C SER A 166 27.51 -19.58 -16.07
N ALA A 167 28.59 -20.00 -16.72
CA ALA A 167 28.52 -20.67 -18.01
C ALA A 167 27.89 -22.07 -17.88
N ALA A 168 28.23 -22.80 -16.81
CA ALA A 168 27.63 -24.11 -16.51
C ALA A 168 26.16 -23.99 -16.08
N ALA A 169 25.81 -23.00 -15.26
CA ALA A 169 24.43 -22.74 -14.86
C ALA A 169 23.54 -22.29 -16.03
N LEU A 170 24.09 -21.58 -17.03
CA LEU A 170 23.39 -21.28 -18.29
C LEU A 170 23.13 -22.53 -19.13
N LYS A 171 23.98 -23.56 -19.02
CA LYS A 171 23.73 -24.91 -19.56
C LYS A 171 22.79 -25.74 -18.67
N LYS A 172 22.21 -25.10 -17.65
CA LYS A 172 21.24 -25.66 -16.70
C LYS A 172 21.80 -26.76 -15.79
N SER A 173 23.07 -26.69 -15.43
CA SER A 173 23.69 -27.60 -14.44
C SER A 173 23.24 -27.25 -13.00
N PRO A 174 22.58 -28.18 -12.27
CA PRO A 174 22.24 -28.05 -10.86
C PRO A 174 23.45 -27.81 -9.96
N LEU A 175 24.57 -28.49 -10.19
CA LEU A 175 25.80 -28.32 -9.40
C LEU A 175 26.38 -26.91 -9.52
N ALA A 176 26.35 -26.35 -10.73
CA ALA A 176 26.80 -24.98 -10.95
C ALA A 176 25.91 -23.97 -10.22
N TRP A 177 24.59 -24.23 -10.18
CA TRP A 177 23.65 -23.41 -9.43
C TRP A 177 23.80 -23.57 -7.91
N LYS A 178 24.08 -24.78 -7.40
CA LYS A 178 24.44 -25.04 -5.99
C LYS A 178 25.57 -24.13 -5.53
N LYS A 179 26.70 -24.10 -6.26
CA LYS A 179 27.85 -23.24 -5.94
C LYS A 179 27.50 -21.76 -5.95
N LEU A 180 26.73 -21.32 -6.94
CA LEU A 180 26.22 -19.95 -7.04
C LEU A 180 25.28 -19.57 -5.88
N LEU A 181 24.49 -20.53 -5.38
CA LEU A 181 23.54 -20.33 -4.29
C LEU A 181 24.23 -20.28 -2.93
N LEU A 182 25.23 -21.14 -2.68
CA LEU A 182 26.09 -21.08 -1.49
C LEU A 182 26.80 -19.72 -1.39
N ALA A 183 27.39 -19.26 -2.50
CA ALA A 183 28.02 -17.93 -2.55
C ALA A 183 26.98 -16.80 -2.37
N PHE A 184 25.77 -16.92 -2.92
CA PHE A 184 24.71 -15.92 -2.73
C PHE A 184 24.22 -15.85 -1.28
N ARG A 185 24.10 -16.98 -0.60
CA ARG A 185 23.77 -17.04 0.82
C ARG A 185 24.78 -16.28 1.69
N SER A 186 26.08 -16.47 1.43
CA SER A 186 27.15 -15.74 2.16
C SER A 186 27.01 -14.22 2.04
N ILE A 187 26.53 -13.75 0.88
CA ILE A 187 26.29 -12.34 0.61
C ILE A 187 25.12 -11.79 1.44
N VAL A 188 24.00 -12.51 1.47
CA VAL A 188 22.78 -12.06 2.14
C VAL A 188 22.91 -12.09 3.67
N ARG A 189 23.79 -12.94 4.19
CA ARG A 189 23.98 -13.17 5.63
C ARG A 189 25.26 -12.53 6.20
N SER A 190 25.94 -11.66 5.45
CA SER A 190 27.20 -11.03 5.88
C SER A 190 27.08 -10.20 7.17
N ASP A 191 25.87 -9.76 7.51
CA ASP A 191 25.59 -8.83 8.61
C ASP A 191 25.11 -9.54 9.90
N GLU A 192 25.01 -10.88 9.91
CA GLU A 192 24.63 -11.63 11.11
C GLU A 192 25.85 -11.84 12.02
N ASP A 193 25.77 -11.39 13.29
CA ASP A 193 26.79 -11.60 14.34
C ASP A 193 27.00 -13.09 14.73
N ALA A 194 26.51 -14.04 13.93
CA ALA A 194 26.57 -15.47 14.20
C ALA A 194 27.88 -16.09 13.69
N PRO A 195 28.53 -16.99 14.47
CA PRO A 195 29.76 -17.67 14.09
C PRO A 195 29.47 -18.88 13.17
N LYS A 196 28.69 -18.70 12.10
CA LYS A 196 28.49 -19.77 11.10
C LYS A 196 29.60 -19.63 10.06
N GLN A 197 30.47 -20.64 9.98
CA GLN A 197 31.46 -20.75 8.90
C GLN A 197 30.70 -20.94 7.57
N PHE A 198 30.92 -20.04 6.63
CA PHE A 198 30.38 -20.15 5.27
C PHE A 198 31.43 -20.80 4.37
N THR A 199 31.02 -21.69 3.47
CA THR A 199 31.94 -22.31 2.51
C THR A 199 32.63 -21.28 1.60
N TYR A 200 31.91 -20.22 1.22
CA TYR A 200 32.40 -19.19 0.30
C TYR A 200 32.33 -17.79 0.91
N ARG A 201 33.29 -16.93 0.53
CA ARG A 201 33.34 -15.51 0.91
C ARG A 201 33.50 -14.60 -0.31
N VAL A 202 32.72 -13.51 -0.37
CA VAL A 202 32.70 -12.56 -1.51
C VAL A 202 33.12 -11.16 -1.05
N GLU A 203 34.28 -10.68 -1.50
CA GLU A 203 34.79 -9.35 -1.12
C GLU A 203 34.65 -8.30 -2.23
N SER A 204 34.61 -8.72 -3.50
CA SER A 204 34.60 -7.79 -4.63
C SER A 204 33.18 -7.40 -5.04
N SER A 205 32.88 -6.10 -5.02
CA SER A 205 31.59 -5.55 -5.49
C SER A 205 31.23 -5.94 -6.93
N LYS A 206 32.23 -6.13 -7.81
CA LYS A 206 31.98 -6.60 -9.19
C LYS A 206 31.58 -8.07 -9.25
N VAL A 207 32.17 -8.90 -8.39
CA VAL A 207 31.84 -10.33 -8.26
C VAL A 207 30.45 -10.46 -7.66
N TYR A 208 30.14 -9.69 -6.62
CA TYR A 208 28.83 -9.62 -5.98
C TYR A 208 27.67 -9.45 -6.96
N ILE A 209 27.67 -8.39 -7.78
CA ILE A 209 26.53 -8.10 -8.67
C ILE A 209 26.37 -9.20 -9.72
N LYS A 210 27.50 -9.67 -10.28
CA LYS A 210 27.50 -10.69 -11.32
C LYS A 210 27.03 -12.05 -10.77
N LEU A 211 27.47 -12.41 -9.57
CA LEU A 211 27.07 -13.63 -8.89
C LEU A 211 25.56 -13.63 -8.66
N VAL A 212 25.03 -12.62 -7.96
CA VAL A 212 23.59 -12.48 -7.67
C VAL A 212 22.76 -12.56 -8.96
N ARG A 213 23.14 -11.80 -10.00
CA ARG A 213 22.39 -11.79 -11.26
C ARG A 213 22.32 -13.17 -11.92
N ASN A 214 23.43 -13.91 -11.91
CA ASN A 214 23.49 -15.24 -12.51
C ASN A 214 22.77 -16.29 -11.65
N THR A 215 22.87 -16.21 -10.31
CA THR A 215 22.15 -17.11 -9.39
C THR A 215 20.64 -17.02 -9.59
N LEU A 216 20.10 -15.79 -9.64
CA LEU A 216 18.66 -15.56 -9.84
C LEU A 216 18.19 -15.99 -11.23
N LYS A 217 18.95 -15.67 -12.27
CA LYS A 217 18.61 -16.01 -13.67
C LYS A 217 18.60 -17.51 -13.93
N ALA A 218 19.48 -18.27 -13.27
CA ALA A 218 19.58 -19.72 -13.45
C ALA A 218 18.50 -20.52 -12.71
N ALA A 219 17.92 -19.95 -11.64
CA ALA A 219 17.02 -20.67 -10.74
C ALA A 219 15.80 -21.29 -11.45
N TYR A 220 14.97 -20.49 -12.11
CA TYR A 220 13.76 -21.00 -12.75
C TYR A 220 14.04 -21.99 -13.90
N PRO A 221 14.96 -21.72 -14.86
CA PRO A 221 15.28 -22.67 -15.93
C PRO A 221 15.75 -24.04 -15.45
N ILE A 222 16.41 -24.12 -14.29
CA ILE A 222 16.86 -25.38 -13.68
C ILE A 222 15.70 -26.06 -12.94
N LEU A 223 15.02 -25.34 -12.04
CA LEU A 223 13.91 -25.90 -11.25
C LEU A 223 12.75 -26.42 -12.13
N SER A 224 12.42 -25.70 -13.20
CA SER A 224 11.36 -26.08 -14.14
C SER A 224 11.66 -27.37 -14.94
N GLN A 225 12.92 -27.82 -15.02
CA GLN A 225 13.29 -29.10 -15.62
C GLN A 225 13.15 -30.29 -14.68
N HIS A 226 12.98 -30.06 -13.38
CA HIS A 226 12.87 -31.14 -12.41
C HIS A 226 11.49 -31.17 -11.74
N ILE A 227 10.72 -30.08 -11.84
CA ILE A 227 9.36 -29.95 -11.29
C ILE A 227 8.34 -29.96 -12.42
N TYR A 228 7.73 -31.14 -12.64
CA TYR A 228 6.71 -31.35 -13.67
C TYR A 228 5.31 -31.41 -13.07
N PHE A 229 4.37 -30.68 -13.68
CA PHE A 229 2.97 -30.68 -13.29
C PHE A 229 2.20 -31.78 -14.03
N LEU A 230 1.45 -32.60 -13.30
CA LEU A 230 0.41 -33.44 -13.89
C LEU A 230 -0.71 -32.52 -14.45
N LYS A 231 -1.39 -32.92 -15.54
CA LYS A 231 -2.32 -32.07 -16.33
C LYS A 231 -3.38 -31.28 -15.53
N LYS A 232 -3.69 -31.67 -14.28
CA LYS A 232 -4.65 -30.99 -13.38
C LYS A 232 -4.05 -30.42 -12.10
N GLU A 233 -2.78 -30.71 -11.79
CA GLU A 233 -2.14 -30.25 -10.56
C GLU A 233 -1.34 -28.98 -10.83
N ARG A 234 -1.55 -27.96 -10.00
CA ARG A 234 -0.84 -26.67 -10.10
C ARG A 234 -0.03 -26.36 -8.85
N TYR A 235 -0.17 -27.19 -7.81
CA TYR A 235 0.58 -27.07 -6.57
C TYR A 235 1.91 -27.84 -6.66
N PRO A 236 3.07 -27.15 -6.57
CA PRO A 236 4.39 -27.78 -6.70
C PRO A 236 4.68 -28.87 -5.66
N GLY A 237 4.13 -28.72 -4.45
CA GLY A 237 4.33 -29.66 -3.34
C GLY A 237 3.81 -31.08 -3.55
N LYS A 238 3.08 -31.32 -4.64
CA LYS A 238 2.57 -32.65 -5.03
C LYS A 238 3.37 -33.31 -6.17
N THR A 239 4.47 -32.70 -6.59
CA THR A 239 5.31 -33.23 -7.67
C THR A 239 6.31 -34.26 -7.13
N LYS A 240 6.66 -35.27 -7.93
CA LYS A 240 7.49 -36.41 -7.50
C LYS A 240 8.85 -35.99 -6.91
N ASN A 241 9.47 -34.96 -7.47
CA ASN A 241 10.78 -34.48 -7.05
C ASN A 241 10.73 -33.41 -5.95
N TRP A 242 9.53 -33.00 -5.51
CA TRP A 242 9.40 -31.96 -4.49
C TRP A 242 10.11 -32.28 -3.18
N PRO A 243 9.97 -33.47 -2.57
CA PRO A 243 10.60 -33.75 -1.27
C PRO A 243 12.13 -33.59 -1.28
N LYS A 244 12.78 -33.79 -2.44
CA LYS A 244 14.22 -33.61 -2.61
C LYS A 244 14.62 -32.14 -2.83
N LEU A 245 13.75 -31.34 -3.47
CA LEU A 245 14.05 -29.96 -3.84
C LEU A 245 13.46 -28.92 -2.87
N GLU A 246 12.58 -29.34 -1.96
CA GLU A 246 11.85 -28.45 -1.05
C GLU A 246 12.80 -27.54 -0.26
N LYS A 247 13.80 -28.13 0.40
CA LYS A 247 14.78 -27.38 1.20
C LYS A 247 15.66 -26.45 0.37
N VAL A 248 16.08 -26.90 -0.81
CA VAL A 248 16.83 -26.07 -1.78
C VAL A 248 16.03 -24.84 -2.20
N ILE A 249 14.75 -25.04 -2.51
CA ILE A 249 13.85 -23.97 -2.95
C ILE A 249 13.55 -23.03 -1.77
N GLN A 250 13.29 -23.57 -0.58
CA GLN A 250 13.09 -22.79 0.64
C GLN A 250 14.27 -21.86 0.88
N LEU A 251 15.50 -22.39 0.88
CA LEU A 251 16.74 -21.62 1.05
C LEU A 251 16.86 -20.53 -0.02
N TYR A 252 16.63 -20.87 -1.29
CA TYR A 252 16.68 -19.89 -2.38
C TYR A 252 15.68 -18.74 -2.17
N LEU A 253 14.42 -19.06 -1.87
CA LEU A 253 13.36 -18.06 -1.69
C LEU A 253 13.61 -17.19 -0.45
N ASN A 254 14.03 -17.78 0.67
CA ASN A 254 14.41 -17.05 1.88
C ASN A 254 15.48 -15.99 1.62
N ASN A 255 16.57 -16.39 0.96
CA ASN A 255 17.66 -15.46 0.61
C ASN A 255 17.18 -14.38 -0.36
N CYS A 256 16.34 -14.71 -1.34
CA CYS A 256 15.78 -13.72 -2.27
C CYS A 256 14.87 -12.69 -1.60
N VAL A 257 13.97 -13.14 -0.70
CA VAL A 257 13.05 -12.26 0.03
C VAL A 257 13.82 -11.31 0.94
N ARG A 258 14.80 -11.83 1.69
CA ARG A 258 15.68 -11.00 2.52
C ARG A 258 16.50 -10.02 1.70
N PHE A 259 17.08 -10.48 0.60
CA PHE A 259 17.83 -9.62 -0.30
C PHE A 259 16.97 -8.45 -0.81
N LEU A 260 15.75 -8.73 -1.28
CA LEU A 260 14.81 -7.72 -1.73
C LEU A 260 14.44 -6.71 -0.62
N LYS A 261 14.42 -7.15 0.64
CA LYS A 261 14.16 -6.33 1.82
C LYS A 261 15.30 -5.37 2.17
N GLU A 262 16.54 -5.64 1.77
CA GLU A 262 17.70 -4.80 2.12
C GLU A 262 18.15 -3.89 0.96
N LEU A 263 17.70 -4.16 -0.26
CA LEU A 263 18.07 -3.38 -1.44
C LEU A 263 17.55 -1.92 -1.41
N SER A 264 18.37 -1.01 -1.90
CA SER A 264 18.02 0.42 -2.10
C SER A 264 18.11 0.88 -3.54
N GLN A 265 18.72 0.08 -4.43
CA GLN A 265 18.94 0.44 -5.83
C GLN A 265 17.79 -0.07 -6.71
N ASP A 266 17.06 0.86 -7.32
CA ASP A 266 15.92 0.61 -8.22
C ASP A 266 16.21 -0.45 -9.30
N GLU A 267 17.31 -0.31 -10.05
CA GLU A 267 17.66 -1.24 -11.13
C GLU A 267 17.85 -2.69 -10.63
N VAL A 268 18.38 -2.85 -9.41
CA VAL A 268 18.60 -4.18 -8.81
C VAL A 268 17.29 -4.76 -8.32
N ILE A 269 16.43 -3.93 -7.71
CA ILE A 269 15.09 -4.34 -7.28
C ILE A 269 14.28 -4.83 -8.48
N GLN A 270 14.22 -4.04 -9.56
CA GLN A 270 13.50 -4.39 -10.79
C GLN A 270 14.01 -5.71 -11.37
N PHE A 271 15.33 -5.89 -11.44
CA PHE A 271 15.93 -7.15 -11.90
C PHE A 271 15.55 -8.36 -11.02
N VAL A 272 15.61 -8.21 -9.69
CA VAL A 272 15.24 -9.28 -8.75
C VAL A 272 13.78 -9.67 -8.91
N LEU A 273 12.86 -8.70 -9.02
CA LEU A 273 11.44 -8.94 -9.23
C LEU A 273 11.17 -9.66 -10.56
N GLU A 274 11.85 -9.27 -11.64
CA GLU A 274 11.73 -9.92 -12.95
C GLU A 274 12.16 -11.40 -12.88
N GLN A 275 13.29 -11.70 -12.24
CA GLN A 275 13.77 -13.08 -12.13
C GLN A 275 12.97 -13.92 -11.14
N LEU A 276 12.38 -13.31 -10.10
CA LEU A 276 11.51 -14.01 -9.14
C LEU A 276 10.11 -14.28 -9.67
N ALA A 277 9.61 -13.50 -10.62
CA ALA A 277 8.27 -13.66 -11.19
C ALA A 277 7.94 -15.13 -11.53
N PRO A 278 8.72 -15.86 -12.35
CA PRO A 278 8.39 -17.25 -12.65
C PRO A 278 8.55 -18.22 -11.47
N CYS A 279 9.38 -17.89 -10.47
CA CYS A 279 9.55 -18.67 -9.24
C CYS A 279 8.42 -18.45 -8.22
N THR A 280 7.53 -17.47 -8.44
CA THR A 280 6.44 -17.10 -7.54
C THR A 280 5.51 -18.28 -7.22
N LEU A 281 5.35 -19.21 -8.16
CA LEU A 281 4.53 -20.42 -7.98
C LEU A 281 5.01 -21.30 -6.82
N TYR A 282 6.31 -21.30 -6.51
CA TYR A 282 6.90 -22.09 -5.42
C TYR A 282 6.61 -21.50 -4.05
N MET A 283 6.37 -20.18 -3.97
CA MET A 283 6.07 -19.49 -2.71
C MET A 283 4.85 -20.09 -2.00
N GLY A 284 3.85 -20.57 -2.77
CA GLY A 284 2.62 -21.13 -2.22
C GLY A 284 2.81 -22.40 -1.39
N CYS A 285 3.95 -23.08 -1.54
CA CYS A 285 4.32 -24.22 -0.69
C CYS A 285 4.82 -23.80 0.70
N PHE A 286 5.19 -22.53 0.88
CA PHE A 286 5.81 -22.01 2.10
C PHE A 286 5.01 -20.83 2.67
N PRO A 287 4.03 -21.07 3.57
CA PRO A 287 3.17 -20.01 4.10
C PRO A 287 3.92 -18.88 4.79
N LYS A 288 5.00 -19.18 5.54
CA LYS A 288 5.84 -18.16 6.20
C LYS A 288 6.53 -17.25 5.18
N ILE A 289 7.19 -17.85 4.18
CA ILE A 289 7.89 -17.11 3.11
C ILE A 289 6.90 -16.30 2.28
N SER A 290 5.74 -16.87 1.96
CA SER A 290 4.67 -16.17 1.25
C SER A 290 4.19 -14.91 2.00
N ARG A 291 4.03 -14.98 3.33
CA ARG A 291 3.63 -13.83 4.14
C ARG A 291 4.72 -12.75 4.16
N GLU A 292 5.98 -13.14 4.40
CA GLU A 292 7.08 -12.17 4.41
C GLU A 292 7.33 -11.57 3.02
N TYR A 293 7.26 -12.36 1.95
CA TYR A 293 7.40 -11.87 0.58
C TYR A 293 6.32 -10.83 0.25
N LEU A 294 5.05 -11.13 0.56
CA LEU A 294 3.98 -10.16 0.39
C LEU A 294 4.23 -8.88 1.19
N ARG A 295 4.69 -9.00 2.43
CA ARG A 295 5.03 -7.85 3.27
C ARG A 295 6.15 -7.00 2.64
N VAL A 296 7.25 -7.61 2.24
CA VAL A 296 8.37 -6.92 1.57
C VAL A 296 7.89 -6.21 0.31
N LEU A 297 7.11 -6.88 -0.53
CA LEU A 297 6.54 -6.27 -1.73
C LEU A 297 5.67 -5.05 -1.41
N LEU A 298 4.80 -5.14 -0.40
CA LEU A 298 3.94 -4.03 0.01
C LEU A 298 4.73 -2.86 0.62
N ASP A 299 5.77 -3.16 1.40
CA ASP A 299 6.66 -2.15 1.96
C ASP A 299 7.39 -1.39 0.85
N ARG A 300 7.93 -2.09 -0.15
CA ARG A 300 8.57 -1.50 -1.33
C ARG A 300 7.58 -0.74 -2.23
N TRP A 301 6.41 -1.31 -2.48
CA TRP A 301 5.34 -0.66 -3.22
C TRP A 301 4.93 0.70 -2.62
N SER A 302 5.00 0.83 -1.29
CA SER A 302 4.66 2.07 -0.60
C SER A 302 5.85 2.98 -0.24
N ASP A 303 7.05 2.64 -0.70
CA ASP A 303 8.27 3.37 -0.38
C ASP A 303 8.38 4.65 -1.20
N VAL A 304 8.49 5.79 -0.51
CA VAL A 304 8.61 7.12 -1.11
C VAL A 304 10.00 7.33 -1.72
N ALA A 305 11.02 6.59 -1.26
CA ALA A 305 12.39 6.71 -1.76
C ALA A 305 12.58 6.08 -3.15
N LEU A 306 11.75 5.10 -3.51
CA LEU A 306 11.82 4.41 -4.80
C LEU A 306 11.22 5.26 -5.93
N SER A 307 11.62 5.00 -7.17
CA SER A 307 10.95 5.59 -8.33
C SER A 307 9.54 5.02 -8.54
N ALA A 308 8.74 5.73 -9.33
CA ALA A 308 7.41 5.28 -9.70
C ALA A 308 7.44 3.97 -10.52
N GLU A 309 8.46 3.78 -11.37
CA GLU A 309 8.64 2.57 -12.18
C GLU A 309 8.88 1.34 -11.30
N THR A 310 9.81 1.44 -10.33
CA THR A 310 10.11 0.36 -9.39
C THR A 310 8.89 -0.02 -8.54
N ARG A 311 8.14 0.97 -8.04
CA ARG A 311 6.87 0.72 -7.33
C ARG A 311 5.85 -0.01 -8.22
N SER A 312 5.77 0.36 -9.50
CA SER A 312 4.88 -0.30 -10.46
C SER A 312 5.27 -1.76 -10.70
N ASP A 313 6.56 -2.08 -10.71
CA ASP A 313 7.02 -3.47 -10.79
C ASP A 313 6.74 -4.25 -9.49
N CYS A 314 6.84 -3.62 -8.32
CA CYS A 314 6.36 -4.21 -7.06
C CYS A 314 4.86 -4.52 -7.12
N HIS A 315 4.04 -3.59 -7.63
CA HIS A 315 2.60 -3.80 -7.86
C HIS A 315 2.32 -4.99 -8.78
N LYS A 316 3.01 -5.09 -9.92
CA LYS A 316 2.90 -6.24 -10.83
C LYS A 316 3.27 -7.55 -10.13
N ALA A 317 4.33 -7.54 -9.33
CA ALA A 317 4.75 -8.71 -8.55
C ALA A 317 3.70 -9.11 -7.50
N ILE A 318 3.07 -8.15 -6.81
CA ILE A 318 1.96 -8.40 -5.87
C ILE A 318 0.78 -9.05 -6.58
N LYS A 319 0.36 -8.49 -7.73
CA LYS A 319 -0.74 -9.03 -8.53
C LYS A 319 -0.44 -10.45 -9.06
N HIS A 320 0.79 -10.67 -9.51
CA HIS A 320 1.24 -11.97 -9.97
C HIS A 320 1.26 -13.01 -8.83
N PHE A 321 1.78 -12.62 -7.66
CA PHE A 321 1.76 -13.43 -6.44
C PHE A 321 0.35 -13.81 -6.01
N ALA A 322 -0.59 -12.85 -6.02
CA ALA A 322 -1.97 -13.05 -5.61
C ALA A 322 -2.68 -14.21 -6.38
N THR A 323 -2.28 -14.45 -7.62
CA THR A 323 -2.95 -15.38 -8.55
C THR A 323 -2.15 -16.66 -8.81
N THR A 324 -0.83 -16.58 -8.74
CA THR A 324 0.08 -17.67 -9.14
C THR A 324 0.49 -18.55 -7.96
N ALA A 325 0.70 -17.95 -6.78
CA ALA A 325 0.99 -18.72 -5.58
C ALA A 325 -0.31 -19.38 -5.07
N ILE A 326 -0.29 -20.70 -4.96
CA ILE A 326 -1.42 -21.51 -4.53
C ILE A 326 -0.97 -22.38 -3.36
N ASP A 327 -1.76 -22.42 -2.29
CA ASP A 327 -1.49 -23.25 -1.12
C ASP A 327 -1.87 -24.73 -1.33
N ALA A 328 -1.54 -25.59 -0.36
CA ALA A 328 -1.88 -27.01 -0.39
C ALA A 328 -3.40 -27.29 -0.55
N ASN A 329 -4.25 -26.33 -0.18
CA ASN A 329 -5.71 -26.38 -0.25
C ASN A 329 -6.28 -25.79 -1.56
N ARG A 330 -5.42 -25.46 -2.53
CA ARG A 330 -5.78 -24.83 -3.81
C ARG A 330 -6.38 -23.43 -3.66
N LYS A 331 -6.06 -22.74 -2.58
CA LYS A 331 -6.43 -21.33 -2.36
C LYS A 331 -5.28 -20.44 -2.78
N ASN A 332 -5.62 -19.33 -3.44
CA ASN A 332 -4.65 -18.31 -3.81
C ASN A 332 -4.51 -17.27 -2.66
N TYR A 333 -3.54 -16.37 -2.79
CA TYR A 333 -3.25 -15.34 -1.77
C TYR A 333 -4.06 -14.05 -1.96
N MET A 334 -5.06 -14.04 -2.85
CA MET A 334 -5.84 -12.83 -3.15
C MET A 334 -6.45 -12.17 -1.91
N PRO A 335 -7.08 -12.88 -0.95
CA PRO A 335 -7.61 -12.25 0.26
C PRO A 335 -6.54 -11.55 1.10
N ASN A 336 -5.34 -12.13 1.20
CA ASN A 336 -4.21 -11.54 1.93
C ASN A 336 -3.69 -10.30 1.21
N VAL A 337 -3.63 -10.34 -0.12
CA VAL A 337 -3.20 -9.21 -0.95
C VAL A 337 -4.18 -8.04 -0.84
N LEU A 338 -5.50 -8.27 -0.99
CA LEU A 338 -6.52 -7.23 -0.86
C LEU A 338 -6.46 -6.54 0.51
N LYS A 339 -6.28 -7.34 1.57
CA LYS A 339 -6.08 -6.84 2.93
C LYS A 339 -4.79 -6.01 3.04
N GLY A 340 -3.66 -6.56 2.58
CA GLY A 340 -2.36 -5.90 2.63
C GLY A 340 -2.35 -4.55 1.92
N ILE A 341 -2.86 -4.49 0.70
CA ILE A 341 -2.96 -3.27 -0.12
C ILE A 341 -3.71 -2.17 0.62
N TYR A 342 -4.92 -2.47 1.12
CA TYR A 342 -5.74 -1.47 1.81
C TYR A 342 -5.09 -0.99 3.12
N LEU A 343 -4.51 -1.91 3.90
CA LEU A 343 -3.91 -1.56 5.19
C LEU A 343 -2.61 -0.76 5.04
N VAL A 344 -1.74 -1.15 4.11
CA VAL A 344 -0.52 -0.38 3.82
C VAL A 344 -0.88 1.00 3.28
N PHE A 345 -1.84 1.09 2.37
CA PHE A 345 -2.35 2.38 1.90
C PHE A 345 -2.84 3.26 3.06
N ALA A 346 -3.73 2.73 3.91
CA ALA A 346 -4.29 3.48 5.03
C ALA A 346 -3.19 3.97 6.01
N ASN A 347 -2.19 3.14 6.28
CA ASN A 347 -1.08 3.50 7.17
C ASN A 347 -0.18 4.60 6.56
N ARG A 348 -0.01 4.61 5.24
CA ARG A 348 0.79 5.60 4.52
C ARG A 348 0.06 6.92 4.32
N ALA A 349 -1.26 6.88 4.18
CA ALA A 349 -2.10 8.06 3.96
C ALA A 349 -2.38 8.89 5.24
N THR A 350 -1.55 8.78 6.28
CA THR A 350 -1.71 9.54 7.55
C THR A 350 -1.24 10.99 7.43
N LYS A 351 -0.25 11.26 6.57
CA LYS A 351 0.30 12.60 6.33
C LYS A 351 0.59 12.80 4.84
N ILE A 352 -0.09 13.76 4.23
CA ILE A 352 0.12 14.14 2.83
C ILE A 352 0.99 15.39 2.77
N ASN A 353 2.03 15.33 1.94
CA ASN A 353 2.94 16.43 1.61
C ASN A 353 3.37 16.31 0.14
N GLN A 354 4.18 17.25 -0.34
CA GLN A 354 4.63 17.28 -1.74
C GLN A 354 5.37 16.01 -2.19
N THR A 355 6.06 15.33 -1.29
CA THR A 355 6.80 14.08 -1.59
C THR A 355 5.92 12.84 -1.52
N SER A 356 4.96 12.77 -0.60
CA SER A 356 4.09 11.60 -0.43
C SER A 356 2.87 11.62 -1.34
N LEU A 357 2.41 12.79 -1.80
CA LEU A 357 1.21 12.90 -2.63
C LEU A 357 1.29 12.07 -3.94
N PRO A 358 2.36 12.14 -4.76
CA PRO A 358 2.44 11.34 -5.98
C PRO A 358 2.45 9.83 -5.72
N VAL A 359 3.05 9.41 -4.60
CA VAL A 359 3.09 8.00 -4.19
C VAL A 359 1.70 7.51 -3.81
N ILE A 360 0.97 8.29 -3.01
CA ILE A 360 -0.41 7.97 -2.62
C ILE A 360 -1.33 7.91 -3.84
N GLN A 361 -1.17 8.82 -4.80
CA GLN A 361 -1.93 8.82 -6.06
C GLN A 361 -1.64 7.57 -6.90
N GLN A 362 -0.37 7.21 -7.08
CA GLN A 362 0.01 5.97 -7.75
C GLN A 362 -0.59 4.74 -7.05
N MET A 363 -0.52 4.68 -5.72
CA MET A 363 -1.10 3.59 -4.94
C MET A 363 -2.63 3.49 -5.10
N LEU A 364 -3.35 4.61 -5.23
CA LEU A 364 -4.79 4.64 -5.46
C LEU A 364 -5.18 4.05 -6.81
N GLU A 365 -4.42 4.38 -7.86
CA GLU A 365 -4.64 3.88 -9.22
C GLU A 365 -4.34 2.38 -9.30
N GLU A 366 -3.19 1.96 -8.76
CA GLU A 366 -2.74 0.57 -8.76
C GLU A 366 -3.62 -0.33 -7.87
N ALA A 367 -4.12 0.18 -6.75
CA ALA A 367 -5.07 -0.56 -5.92
C ALA A 367 -6.36 -0.90 -6.70
N GLY A 368 -6.88 0.03 -7.51
CA GLY A 368 -8.03 -0.23 -8.37
C GLY A 368 -7.83 -1.46 -9.26
N ASP A 369 -6.67 -1.57 -9.90
CA ASP A 369 -6.31 -2.70 -10.77
C ASP A 369 -6.35 -4.06 -10.05
N ILE A 370 -5.81 -4.17 -8.84
CA ILE A 370 -5.86 -5.43 -8.07
C ILE A 370 -7.29 -5.86 -7.75
N TYR A 371 -8.17 -4.91 -7.40
CA TYR A 371 -9.56 -5.22 -7.05
C TYR A 371 -10.42 -5.62 -8.28
N THR A 372 -9.92 -5.41 -9.50
CA THR A 372 -10.60 -5.92 -10.72
C THR A 372 -10.37 -7.42 -10.96
N VAL A 373 -9.38 -8.03 -10.32
CA VAL A 373 -8.96 -9.42 -10.61
C VAL A 373 -9.97 -10.46 -10.10
N ASP A 374 -10.51 -10.26 -8.89
CA ASP A 374 -11.53 -11.13 -8.30
C ASP A 374 -12.66 -10.27 -7.73
N SER A 375 -13.76 -10.15 -8.47
CA SER A 375 -14.90 -9.31 -8.10
C SER A 375 -15.59 -9.77 -6.81
N LYS A 376 -15.58 -11.09 -6.53
CA LYS A 376 -16.26 -11.63 -5.35
C LYS A 376 -15.46 -11.34 -4.08
N ALA A 377 -14.17 -11.69 -4.07
CA ALA A 377 -13.28 -11.43 -2.94
C ALA A 377 -13.19 -9.93 -2.67
N SER A 378 -13.12 -9.12 -3.73
CA SER A 378 -13.09 -7.66 -3.65
C SER A 378 -14.34 -7.08 -3.00
N TYR A 379 -15.54 -7.54 -3.40
CA TYR A 379 -16.79 -7.10 -2.77
C TYR A 379 -16.88 -7.49 -1.29
N GLU A 380 -16.57 -8.75 -0.96
CA GLU A 380 -16.57 -9.23 0.43
C GLU A 380 -15.65 -8.37 1.30
N HIS A 381 -14.45 -8.07 0.80
CA HIS A 381 -13.49 -7.19 1.45
C HIS A 381 -14.01 -5.76 1.61
N ALA A 382 -14.44 -5.11 0.52
CA ALA A 382 -14.96 -3.74 0.53
C ALA A 382 -16.16 -3.57 1.48
N SER A 383 -17.07 -4.54 1.50
CA SER A 383 -18.26 -4.52 2.35
C SER A 383 -17.95 -4.41 3.84
N VAL A 384 -16.84 -5.02 4.28
CA VAL A 384 -16.38 -4.98 5.67
C VAL A 384 -15.78 -3.62 6.00
N TYR A 385 -14.85 -3.13 5.19
CA TYR A 385 -14.11 -1.90 5.50
C TYR A 385 -14.92 -0.63 5.30
N VAL A 386 -15.80 -0.57 4.29
CA VAL A 386 -16.72 0.57 4.13
C VAL A 386 -17.72 0.63 5.29
N ARG A 387 -18.22 -0.53 5.76
CA ARG A 387 -19.08 -0.59 6.96
C ARG A 387 -18.35 -0.10 8.21
N GLN A 388 -17.09 -0.48 8.38
CA GLN A 388 -16.28 0.01 9.50
C GLN A 388 -16.11 1.53 9.47
N LEU A 389 -15.77 2.12 8.31
CA LEU A 389 -15.69 3.58 8.15
C LEU A 389 -17.02 4.26 8.52
N ALA A 390 -18.14 3.68 8.10
CA ALA A 390 -19.48 4.15 8.46
C ALA A 390 -19.72 4.08 9.99
N ASP A 391 -19.33 3.00 10.65
CA ASP A 391 -19.47 2.83 12.09
C ASP A 391 -18.61 3.82 12.89
N HIS A 392 -17.39 4.10 12.44
CA HIS A 392 -16.53 5.14 13.01
C HIS A 392 -17.17 6.52 12.93
N LEU A 393 -17.68 6.88 11.74
CA LEU A 393 -18.38 8.14 11.53
C LEU A 393 -19.65 8.24 12.40
N LYS A 394 -20.42 7.15 12.50
CA LYS A 394 -21.63 7.08 13.33
C LYS A 394 -21.31 7.26 14.81
N LYS A 395 -20.23 6.65 15.30
CA LYS A 395 -19.74 6.84 16.67
C LYS A 395 -19.37 8.31 16.93
N ALA A 396 -18.59 8.92 16.04
CA ALA A 396 -18.21 10.33 16.16
C ALA A 396 -19.42 11.28 16.13
N LYS A 397 -20.38 11.01 15.24
CA LYS A 397 -21.64 11.76 15.19
C LYS A 397 -22.48 11.60 16.45
N LYS A 398 -22.43 10.44 17.12
CA LYS A 398 -23.16 10.20 18.38
C LYS A 398 -22.49 10.89 19.58
N SER A 399 -21.17 10.87 19.66
CA SER A 399 -20.43 11.49 20.77
C SER A 399 -20.43 13.02 20.71
N GLN A 400 -20.40 13.62 19.52
CA GLN A 400 -20.36 15.09 19.33
C GLN A 400 -19.19 15.78 20.06
N THR A 401 -18.11 15.06 20.37
CA THR A 401 -16.92 15.63 21.02
C THR A 401 -15.88 16.07 19.99
N VAL A 402 -15.08 17.08 20.35
CA VAL A 402 -14.00 17.57 19.48
C VAL A 402 -12.99 16.46 19.17
N GLU A 403 -12.71 15.60 20.15
CA GLU A 403 -11.83 14.45 20.02
C GLU A 403 -12.36 13.47 18.97
N SER A 404 -13.67 13.19 19.00
CA SER A 404 -14.31 12.27 18.05
C SER A 404 -14.34 12.83 16.63
N PHE A 405 -14.51 14.14 16.45
CA PHE A 405 -14.42 14.76 15.13
C PHE A 405 -12.98 14.78 14.59
N LYS A 406 -11.98 14.99 15.46
CA LYS A 406 -10.57 14.92 15.08
C LYS A 406 -10.16 13.53 14.56
N GLN A 407 -10.85 12.46 14.99
CA GLN A 407 -10.59 11.11 14.49
C GLN A 407 -11.08 10.90 13.05
N ILE A 408 -12.18 11.55 12.67
CA ILE A 408 -12.72 11.49 11.30
C ILE A 408 -12.03 12.49 10.38
N TYR A 409 -11.70 13.67 10.87
CA TYR A 409 -11.11 14.75 10.06
C TYR A 409 -9.58 14.59 9.97
N THR A 410 -9.15 13.44 9.46
CA THR A 410 -7.74 13.07 9.24
C THR A 410 -7.50 12.75 7.77
N TRP A 411 -6.23 12.85 7.35
CA TRP A 411 -5.83 12.42 6.00
C TRP A 411 -6.13 10.96 5.76
N GLN A 412 -5.91 10.12 6.77
CA GLN A 412 -6.15 8.69 6.67
C GLN A 412 -7.62 8.38 6.38
N PHE A 413 -8.56 8.95 7.14
CA PHE A 413 -10.00 8.73 6.92
C PHE A 413 -10.43 9.21 5.52
N VAL A 414 -10.04 10.42 5.12
CA VAL A 414 -10.41 11.00 3.82
C VAL A 414 -9.81 10.20 2.67
N SER A 415 -8.55 9.78 2.79
CA SER A 415 -7.87 8.99 1.76
C SER A 415 -8.44 7.57 1.67
N CYS A 416 -8.89 6.97 2.79
CA CYS A 416 -9.61 5.70 2.74
C CYS A 416 -10.94 5.81 1.99
N LEU A 417 -11.67 6.93 2.10
CA LEU A 417 -12.87 7.16 1.29
C LEU A 417 -12.52 7.30 -0.19
N ASP A 418 -11.45 8.01 -0.51
CA ASP A 418 -10.95 8.16 -1.88
C ASP A 418 -10.49 6.83 -2.48
N PHE A 419 -9.81 6.00 -1.68
CA PHE A 419 -9.44 4.63 -2.03
C PHE A 419 -10.65 3.80 -2.43
N TRP A 420 -11.67 3.76 -1.59
CA TRP A 420 -12.87 2.97 -1.90
C TRP A 420 -13.63 3.55 -3.08
N ALA A 421 -13.62 4.87 -3.28
CA ALA A 421 -14.23 5.49 -4.46
C ALA A 421 -13.48 5.11 -5.74
N SER A 422 -12.14 5.13 -5.72
CA SER A 422 -11.29 4.69 -6.85
C SER A 422 -11.51 3.20 -7.17
N VAL A 423 -11.54 2.34 -6.15
CA VAL A 423 -11.81 0.90 -6.32
C VAL A 423 -13.21 0.66 -6.91
N VAL A 424 -14.23 1.36 -6.41
CA VAL A 424 -15.60 1.26 -6.94
C VAL A 424 -15.66 1.79 -8.37
N ALA A 425 -14.97 2.89 -8.67
CA ALA A 425 -14.89 3.44 -10.03
C ALA A 425 -14.26 2.43 -11.02
N ALA A 426 -13.15 1.78 -10.64
CA ALA A 426 -12.47 0.79 -11.47
C ALA A 426 -13.28 -0.50 -11.67
N THR A 427 -14.07 -0.91 -10.68
CA THR A 427 -14.80 -2.19 -10.69
C THR A 427 -16.25 -2.08 -11.17
N CYS A 428 -16.84 -0.88 -11.20
CA CYS A 428 -18.23 -0.65 -11.60
C CYS A 428 -18.35 0.11 -12.93
N ASP A 429 -17.32 0.09 -13.78
CA ASP A 429 -17.37 0.76 -15.08
C ASP A 429 -18.53 0.21 -15.95
N PRO A 430 -19.52 1.05 -16.32
CA PRO A 430 -20.65 0.67 -17.16
C PRO A 430 -20.26 0.20 -18.57
N SER A 431 -19.01 0.41 -19.00
CA SER A 431 -18.48 -0.03 -20.29
C SER A 431 -18.22 -1.54 -20.35
N VAL A 432 -17.96 -2.16 -19.19
CA VAL A 432 -17.59 -3.58 -19.05
C VAL A 432 -18.81 -4.52 -19.21
N GLY A 433 -20.03 -3.98 -19.12
CA GLY A 433 -21.28 -4.68 -19.45
C GLY A 433 -21.76 -5.69 -18.40
N GLU A 434 -20.90 -6.12 -17.47
CA GLU A 434 -21.25 -6.98 -16.34
C GLU A 434 -21.55 -6.15 -15.08
N SER A 435 -22.67 -6.46 -14.40
CA SER A 435 -22.99 -5.84 -13.12
C SER A 435 -22.07 -6.40 -12.05
N SER A 436 -21.05 -5.62 -11.69
CA SER A 436 -20.13 -5.96 -10.61
C SER A 436 -20.86 -6.02 -9.26
N PRO A 437 -20.59 -7.03 -8.42
CA PRO A 437 -21.11 -7.07 -7.04
C PRO A 437 -20.78 -5.81 -6.24
N MET A 438 -19.72 -5.09 -6.63
CA MET A 438 -19.29 -3.83 -6.01
C MET A 438 -20.34 -2.70 -6.15
N GLN A 439 -21.31 -2.82 -7.06
CA GLN A 439 -22.41 -1.84 -7.17
C GLN A 439 -23.19 -1.69 -5.85
N ALA A 440 -23.29 -2.74 -5.05
CA ALA A 440 -23.95 -2.68 -3.74
C ALA A 440 -23.21 -1.80 -2.71
N ILE A 441 -21.93 -1.47 -2.95
CA ILE A 441 -21.09 -0.62 -2.09
C ILE A 441 -21.23 0.86 -2.44
N VAL A 442 -21.66 1.21 -3.66
CA VAL A 442 -21.76 2.59 -4.15
C VAL A 442 -22.58 3.45 -3.19
N HIS A 443 -23.83 3.08 -2.90
CA HIS A 443 -24.70 3.88 -2.02
C HIS A 443 -24.14 4.01 -0.59
N PRO A 444 -23.75 2.92 0.11
CA PRO A 444 -23.10 3.03 1.41
C PRO A 444 -21.90 3.99 1.43
N LEU A 445 -21.01 3.90 0.44
CA LEU A 445 -19.84 4.77 0.36
C LEU A 445 -20.20 6.25 0.17
N VAL A 446 -21.16 6.52 -0.73
CA VAL A 446 -21.68 7.88 -0.97
C VAL A 446 -22.27 8.45 0.31
N GLU A 447 -23.04 7.66 1.07
CA GLU A 447 -23.57 8.11 2.35
C GLU A 447 -22.46 8.46 3.34
N VAL A 448 -21.43 7.64 3.49
CA VAL A 448 -20.31 7.95 4.41
C VAL A 448 -19.64 9.28 4.00
N CYS A 449 -19.39 9.49 2.72
CA CYS A 449 -18.79 10.74 2.22
C CYS A 449 -19.68 11.96 2.50
N LEU A 450 -20.98 11.89 2.16
CA LEU A 450 -21.92 12.99 2.38
C LEU A 450 -22.12 13.32 3.86
N HIS A 451 -22.18 12.30 4.72
CA HIS A 451 -22.26 12.49 6.16
C HIS A 451 -20.95 13.09 6.73
N THR A 452 -19.80 12.73 6.17
CA THR A 452 -18.50 13.31 6.55
C THR A 452 -18.44 14.79 6.19
N ILE A 453 -18.88 15.18 4.98
CA ILE A 453 -18.98 16.59 4.56
C ILE A 453 -19.79 17.43 5.56
N ARG A 454 -20.86 16.85 6.13
CA ARG A 454 -21.80 17.52 7.03
C ARG A 454 -21.46 17.39 8.52
N LEU A 455 -20.40 16.65 8.88
CA LEU A 455 -20.10 16.33 10.27
C LEU A 455 -19.81 17.60 11.10
N ASN A 456 -19.01 18.51 10.54
CA ASN A 456 -18.69 19.81 11.12
C ASN A 456 -18.52 20.86 10.00
N PRO A 457 -19.56 21.67 9.72
CA PRO A 457 -19.60 22.62 8.59
C PRO A 457 -18.86 23.94 8.89
N THR A 458 -17.71 23.90 9.57
CA THR A 458 -16.90 25.10 9.82
C THR A 458 -16.14 25.53 8.55
N ALA A 459 -15.99 26.84 8.31
CA ALA A 459 -15.26 27.40 7.17
C ALA A 459 -13.80 26.90 7.06
N GLN A 460 -13.16 26.56 8.20
CA GLN A 460 -11.81 25.98 8.25
C GLN A 460 -11.70 24.60 7.59
N PHE A 461 -12.77 23.81 7.55
CA PHE A 461 -12.77 22.48 6.94
C PHE A 461 -13.34 22.48 5.52
N LEU A 462 -13.36 23.64 4.87
CA LEU A 462 -13.70 23.70 3.45
C LEU A 462 -12.79 22.84 2.57
N PRO A 463 -11.46 22.79 2.74
CA PRO A 463 -10.60 21.94 1.93
C PRO A 463 -10.97 20.46 2.00
N LEU A 464 -11.22 19.93 3.20
CA LEU A 464 -11.72 18.56 3.38
C LEU A 464 -13.02 18.30 2.60
N ARG A 465 -13.98 19.25 2.63
CA ARG A 465 -15.23 19.12 1.88
C ARG A 465 -14.98 19.12 0.37
N ILE A 466 -14.04 19.93 -0.11
CA ILE A 466 -13.66 19.96 -1.54
C ILE A 466 -13.05 18.62 -1.97
N HIS A 467 -12.18 18.02 -1.16
CA HIS A 467 -11.64 16.68 -1.43
C HIS A 467 -12.76 15.66 -1.62
N LEU A 468 -13.68 15.57 -0.66
CA LEU A 468 -14.80 14.63 -0.75
C LEU A 468 -15.74 14.94 -1.93
N VAL A 469 -15.96 16.21 -2.27
CA VAL A 469 -16.72 16.57 -3.46
C VAL A 469 -16.03 16.10 -4.73
N ARG A 470 -14.70 16.28 -4.86
CA ARG A 470 -13.93 15.77 -6.01
C ARG A 470 -13.99 14.26 -6.12
N THR A 471 -13.81 13.54 -5.00
CA THR A 471 -13.97 12.08 -4.93
C THR A 471 -15.35 11.64 -5.42
N LEU A 472 -16.41 12.29 -4.93
CA LEU A 472 -17.78 11.97 -5.34
C LEU A 472 -18.06 12.35 -6.81
N THR A 473 -17.50 13.45 -7.31
CA THR A 473 -17.62 13.83 -8.73
C THR A 473 -16.95 12.78 -9.63
N GLY A 474 -15.75 12.31 -9.30
CA GLY A 474 -15.08 11.23 -10.04
C GLY A 474 -15.88 9.91 -10.01
N LEU A 475 -16.53 9.61 -8.89
CA LEU A 475 -17.42 8.45 -8.78
C LEU A 475 -18.66 8.57 -9.67
N ILE A 476 -19.27 9.77 -9.78
CA ILE A 476 -20.38 10.02 -10.72
C ILE A 476 -19.92 9.78 -12.15
N ASP A 477 -18.76 10.32 -12.53
CA ASP A 477 -18.21 10.21 -13.88
C ASP A 477 -17.95 8.76 -14.28
N SER A 478 -17.36 7.98 -13.37
CA SER A 478 -16.96 6.60 -13.65
C SER A 478 -18.12 5.61 -13.61
N THR A 479 -19.10 5.80 -12.72
CA THR A 479 -20.18 4.82 -12.49
C THR A 479 -21.51 5.22 -13.09
N GLY A 480 -21.68 6.49 -13.47
CA GLY A 480 -22.97 7.07 -13.85
C GLY A 480 -23.97 7.20 -12.69
N TYR A 481 -23.56 6.89 -11.45
CA TYR A 481 -24.43 6.98 -10.27
C TYR A 481 -24.67 8.45 -9.91
N TYR A 482 -25.92 8.91 -9.97
CA TYR A 482 -26.25 10.30 -9.67
C TYR A 482 -26.14 10.62 -8.18
N ILE A 483 -25.35 11.64 -7.86
CA ILE A 483 -25.21 12.18 -6.50
C ILE A 483 -25.54 13.68 -6.52
N PRO A 484 -26.49 14.18 -5.71
CA PRO A 484 -26.92 15.58 -5.74
C PRO A 484 -25.90 16.52 -5.05
N LEU A 485 -24.77 16.79 -5.69
CA LEU A 485 -23.69 17.63 -5.12
C LEU A 485 -23.93 19.14 -5.23
N ALA A 486 -24.86 19.58 -6.09
CA ALA A 486 -25.13 20.99 -6.35
C ALA A 486 -25.41 21.79 -5.06
N SER A 487 -26.19 21.26 -4.12
CA SER A 487 -26.56 21.94 -2.87
C SER A 487 -25.33 22.25 -2.02
N TYR A 488 -24.40 21.31 -1.89
CA TYR A 488 -23.15 21.48 -1.15
C TYR A 488 -22.25 22.54 -1.78
N LEU A 489 -22.18 22.58 -3.12
CA LEU A 489 -21.40 23.56 -3.85
C LEU A 489 -21.98 24.98 -3.74
N PHE A 490 -23.30 25.12 -3.86
CA PHE A 490 -23.97 26.42 -3.70
C PHE A 490 -23.95 26.94 -2.26
N GLU A 491 -23.80 26.07 -1.25
CA GLU A 491 -23.59 26.48 0.14
C GLU A 491 -22.28 27.26 0.30
N ILE A 492 -21.21 26.89 -0.44
CA ILE A 492 -19.92 27.58 -0.41
C ILE A 492 -20.07 29.03 -0.87
N LEU A 493 -20.88 29.29 -1.91
CA LEU A 493 -21.20 30.64 -2.39
C LEU A 493 -21.98 31.49 -1.38
N SER A 494 -22.72 30.84 -0.47
CA SER A 494 -23.40 31.51 0.65
C SER A 494 -22.49 31.80 1.84
N SER A 495 -21.24 31.33 1.82
CA SER A 495 -20.33 31.47 2.95
C SER A 495 -19.97 32.93 3.24
N ASP A 496 -19.70 33.21 4.52
CA ASP A 496 -19.26 34.53 4.98
C ASP A 496 -17.89 34.94 4.40
N ILE A 497 -17.15 34.01 3.79
CA ILE A 497 -15.87 34.27 3.12
C ILE A 497 -16.04 35.31 2.00
N PHE A 498 -17.22 35.38 1.37
CA PHE A 498 -17.53 36.36 0.33
C PHE A 498 -18.10 37.68 0.85
N LYS A 499 -18.26 37.82 2.17
CA LYS A 499 -18.77 39.05 2.80
C LYS A 499 -17.62 39.94 3.29
N GLY A 500 -17.73 41.25 3.03
CA GLY A 500 -16.78 42.26 3.51
C GLY A 500 -15.57 42.47 2.59
N ASN A 501 -14.67 43.35 3.02
CA ASN A 501 -13.41 43.65 2.32
C ASN A 501 -12.28 42.83 2.96
N PRO A 502 -11.84 41.71 2.35
CA PRO A 502 -10.76 40.90 2.92
C PRO A 502 -9.43 41.67 2.90
N ALA A 503 -8.59 41.39 3.88
CA ALA A 503 -7.28 42.03 4.00
C ALA A 503 -6.35 41.53 2.87
N GLN A 504 -5.55 42.43 2.33
CA GLN A 504 -4.43 42.04 1.48
C GLN A 504 -3.36 41.38 2.36
N SER A 505 -2.84 40.25 1.91
CA SER A 505 -1.82 39.49 2.63
C SER A 505 -0.79 38.94 1.66
N ASP A 506 0.47 38.93 2.05
CA ASP A 506 1.58 38.35 1.27
C ASP A 506 1.73 36.84 1.49
N LEU A 507 0.63 36.13 1.77
CA LEU A 507 0.61 34.68 1.92
C LEU A 507 0.81 34.00 0.55
N PRO A 508 1.49 32.84 0.50
CA PRO A 508 1.58 32.06 -0.73
C PRO A 508 0.20 31.56 -1.17
N ALA A 509 0.08 31.10 -2.42
CA ALA A 509 -1.16 30.53 -2.93
C ALA A 509 -1.60 29.33 -2.07
N PHE A 510 -2.90 29.25 -1.77
CA PHE A 510 -3.43 28.16 -0.97
C PHE A 510 -3.43 26.85 -1.77
N ASP A 511 -2.71 25.86 -1.26
CA ASP A 511 -2.63 24.53 -1.86
C ASP A 511 -3.78 23.65 -1.34
N TRP A 512 -4.73 23.35 -2.21
CA TRP A 512 -5.90 22.53 -1.88
C TRP A 512 -5.53 21.07 -1.65
N ASP A 513 -4.49 20.58 -2.33
CA ASP A 513 -4.15 19.15 -2.35
C ASP A 513 -3.38 18.74 -1.10
N LEU A 514 -2.77 19.70 -0.41
CA LEU A 514 -1.98 19.48 0.81
C LEU A 514 -2.66 19.94 2.10
N HIS A 515 -3.90 20.43 2.05
CA HIS A 515 -4.63 20.86 3.25
C HIS A 515 -6.00 20.20 3.39
N LEU A 516 -6.29 19.67 4.58
CA LEU A 516 -7.67 19.36 5.02
C LEU A 516 -8.31 20.52 5.80
N LYS A 517 -7.47 21.34 6.41
CA LYS A 517 -7.88 22.44 7.29
C LYS A 517 -7.15 23.72 6.88
N THR A 518 -7.92 24.77 6.64
CA THR A 518 -7.40 26.10 6.34
C THR A 518 -6.74 26.72 7.57
N PRO A 519 -5.48 27.17 7.49
CA PRO A 519 -4.86 27.92 8.58
C PRO A 519 -5.58 29.24 8.84
N LYS A 520 -5.63 29.68 10.11
CA LYS A 520 -6.40 30.87 10.52
C LYS A 520 -5.98 32.14 9.79
N SER A 521 -4.70 32.26 9.43
CA SER A 521 -4.14 33.40 8.68
C SER A 521 -4.78 33.57 7.29
N TYR A 522 -5.22 32.48 6.65
CA TYR A 522 -5.80 32.53 5.31
C TYR A 522 -7.27 32.97 5.30
N LEU A 523 -8.05 32.65 6.35
CA LEU A 523 -9.52 32.79 6.34
C LEU A 523 -10.04 34.19 6.00
N GLN A 524 -9.27 35.23 6.30
CA GLN A 524 -9.64 36.64 6.06
C GLN A 524 -8.81 37.29 4.95
N SER A 525 -7.98 36.51 4.26
CA SER A 525 -7.14 37.01 3.19
C SER A 525 -7.88 37.08 1.86
N LYS A 526 -7.56 38.09 1.07
CA LYS A 526 -8.10 38.24 -0.29
C LYS A 526 -7.66 37.09 -1.20
N GLY A 527 -6.42 36.63 -1.06
CA GLY A 527 -5.89 35.51 -1.85
C GLY A 527 -6.66 34.21 -1.61
N TYR A 528 -7.04 33.94 -0.35
CA TYR A 528 -7.85 32.77 -0.03
C TYR A 528 -9.29 32.90 -0.55
N GLN A 529 -9.91 34.09 -0.48
CA GLN A 529 -11.23 34.30 -1.07
C GLN A 529 -11.24 33.99 -2.58
N ASP A 530 -10.22 34.45 -3.31
CA ASP A 530 -10.04 34.15 -4.73
C ASP A 530 -9.84 32.63 -4.96
N ALA A 531 -9.02 31.97 -4.14
CA ALA A 531 -8.80 30.52 -4.22
C ALA A 531 -10.09 29.71 -3.97
N VAL A 532 -10.88 30.11 -2.97
CA VAL A 532 -12.18 29.48 -2.64
C VAL A 532 -13.16 29.62 -3.79
N PHE A 533 -13.24 30.81 -4.42
CA PHE A 533 -14.09 31.01 -5.58
C PHE A 533 -13.66 30.11 -6.74
N ASN A 534 -12.36 30.06 -7.05
CA ASN A 534 -11.85 29.27 -8.18
C ASN A 534 -12.10 27.78 -8.00
N VAL A 535 -11.82 27.21 -6.81
CA VAL A 535 -12.05 25.78 -6.58
C VAL A 535 -13.53 25.41 -6.61
N MET A 536 -14.40 26.27 -6.07
CA MET A 536 -15.85 26.06 -6.11
C MET A 536 -16.37 26.15 -7.54
N TYR A 537 -15.88 27.14 -8.31
CA TYR A 537 -16.21 27.29 -9.72
C TYR A 537 -15.83 26.04 -10.51
N ASP A 538 -14.62 25.52 -10.26
CA ASP A 538 -14.14 24.31 -10.90
C ASP A 538 -14.99 23.09 -10.56
N CYS A 539 -15.26 22.85 -9.27
CA CYS A 539 -16.09 21.73 -8.86
C CYS A 539 -17.54 21.84 -9.41
N LEU A 540 -18.11 23.05 -9.54
CA LEU A 540 -19.40 23.23 -10.20
C LEU A 540 -19.35 22.84 -11.67
N VAL A 541 -18.34 23.32 -12.40
CA VAL A 541 -18.16 22.99 -13.82
C VAL A 541 -17.99 21.48 -14.01
N ASP A 542 -17.13 20.87 -13.21
CA ASP A 542 -16.82 19.44 -13.28
C ASP A 542 -18.07 18.60 -12.95
N PHE A 543 -18.81 18.95 -11.88
CA PHE A 543 -20.05 18.28 -11.52
C PHE A 543 -21.12 18.33 -12.62
N TYR A 544 -21.38 19.50 -13.21
CA TYR A 544 -22.37 19.59 -14.31
C TYR A 544 -21.86 18.96 -15.60
N ALA A 545 -20.54 18.89 -15.82
CA ALA A 545 -19.97 18.21 -16.96
C ALA A 545 -20.24 16.70 -16.93
N CYS A 546 -20.10 16.04 -15.77
CA CYS A 546 -20.44 14.62 -15.61
C CYS A 546 -21.90 14.31 -15.98
N LEU A 547 -22.79 15.28 -15.79
CA LEU A 547 -24.22 15.15 -16.10
C LEU A 547 -24.58 15.69 -17.49
N GLY A 548 -23.59 16.19 -18.23
CA GLY A 548 -23.79 16.96 -19.45
C GLY A 548 -24.44 16.18 -20.58
N LEU A 549 -24.28 14.86 -20.65
CA LEU A 549 -24.95 14.02 -21.65
C LEU A 549 -26.29 13.45 -21.17
N SER A 550 -26.70 13.73 -19.93
CA SER A 550 -27.97 13.23 -19.39
C SER A 550 -29.18 13.90 -20.07
N ILE A 551 -30.21 13.11 -20.36
CA ILE A 551 -31.51 13.61 -20.85
C ILE A 551 -32.17 14.58 -19.87
N ALA A 552 -31.85 14.47 -18.57
CA ALA A 552 -32.35 15.30 -17.49
C ALA A 552 -31.49 16.54 -17.21
N PHE A 553 -30.42 16.77 -18.00
CA PHE A 553 -29.58 17.96 -17.82
C PHE A 553 -30.37 19.28 -17.80
N PRO A 554 -31.40 19.50 -18.64
CA PRO A 554 -32.17 20.74 -18.59
C PRO A 554 -32.80 21.01 -17.22
N GLU A 555 -33.44 19.99 -16.63
CA GLU A 555 -34.07 20.06 -15.32
C GLU A 555 -33.06 20.28 -14.19
N LEU A 556 -31.83 19.78 -14.34
CA LEU A 556 -30.74 20.00 -13.38
C LEU A 556 -30.13 21.41 -13.52
N ALA A 557 -30.00 21.91 -14.74
CA ALA A 557 -29.34 23.18 -15.04
C ALA A 557 -30.21 24.41 -14.71
N ILE A 558 -31.53 24.34 -14.88
CA ILE A 558 -32.45 25.47 -14.58
C ILE A 558 -32.28 26.00 -13.15
N PRO A 559 -32.46 25.20 -12.08
CA PRO A 559 -32.32 25.70 -10.71
C PRO A 559 -30.90 26.19 -10.40
N ALA A 560 -29.88 25.60 -11.04
CA ALA A 560 -28.50 26.02 -10.91
C ALA A 560 -28.26 27.42 -11.51
N VAL A 561 -28.77 27.65 -12.72
CA VAL A 561 -28.68 28.93 -13.43
C VAL A 561 -29.40 30.02 -12.64
N ASP A 562 -30.59 29.74 -12.11
CA ASP A 562 -31.32 30.70 -11.28
C ASP A 562 -30.55 31.07 -10.01
N LYS A 563 -29.95 30.08 -9.35
CA LYS A 563 -29.07 30.32 -8.19
C LYS A 563 -27.84 31.13 -8.56
N LEU A 564 -27.18 30.85 -9.68
CA LEU A 564 -26.04 31.64 -10.16
C LEU A 564 -26.44 33.08 -10.48
N LYS A 565 -27.61 33.32 -11.07
CA LYS A 565 -28.17 34.66 -11.32
C LYS A 565 -28.42 35.41 -10.00
N GLU A 566 -28.96 34.74 -8.98
CA GLU A 566 -29.14 35.29 -7.64
C GLU A 566 -27.79 35.77 -7.04
N TYR A 567 -26.75 34.92 -7.11
CA TYR A 567 -25.42 35.26 -6.60
C TYR A 567 -24.71 36.33 -7.42
N LEU A 568 -24.92 36.39 -8.73
CA LEU A 568 -24.37 37.44 -9.58
C LEU A 568 -24.81 38.83 -9.13
N VAL A 569 -26.06 38.96 -8.62
CA VAL A 569 -26.55 40.21 -8.04
C VAL A 569 -25.84 40.52 -6.72
N LYS A 570 -25.63 39.53 -5.86
CA LYS A 570 -24.95 39.67 -4.56
C LYS A 570 -23.45 40.01 -4.71
N MET A 571 -22.82 39.47 -5.74
CA MET A 571 -21.38 39.60 -6.01
C MET A 571 -21.05 40.80 -6.92
N LYS A 572 -21.99 41.73 -7.14
CA LYS A 572 -21.77 42.94 -7.95
C LYS A 572 -20.55 43.72 -7.47
N GLY A 573 -19.71 44.15 -8.41
CA GLY A 573 -18.47 44.88 -8.11
C GLY A 573 -17.26 43.99 -7.78
N THR A 574 -17.44 42.67 -7.66
CA THR A 574 -16.32 41.73 -7.52
C THR A 574 -15.74 41.32 -8.87
N ARG A 575 -14.49 40.82 -8.89
CA ARG A 575 -13.85 40.25 -10.08
C ARG A 575 -14.55 38.97 -10.59
N PHE A 576 -15.31 38.30 -9.74
CA PHE A 576 -15.95 37.00 -10.00
C PHE A 576 -17.16 37.09 -10.94
N VAL A 577 -17.76 38.28 -11.08
CA VAL A 577 -18.98 38.50 -11.88
C VAL A 577 -18.80 38.01 -13.33
N LYS A 578 -17.63 38.24 -13.93
CA LYS A 578 -17.35 37.82 -15.31
C LYS A 578 -17.39 36.30 -15.44
N SER A 579 -16.72 35.57 -14.53
CA SER A 579 -16.67 34.11 -14.56
C SER A 579 -18.06 33.48 -14.35
N ILE A 580 -18.86 34.02 -13.43
CA ILE A 580 -20.24 33.56 -13.21
C ILE A 580 -21.11 33.80 -14.45
N ARG A 581 -21.01 34.96 -15.10
CA ARG A 581 -21.73 35.24 -16.36
C ARG A 581 -21.40 34.24 -17.45
N VAL A 582 -20.10 33.96 -17.63
CA VAL A 582 -19.65 32.98 -18.62
C VAL A 582 -20.21 31.59 -18.29
N LEU A 583 -20.18 31.17 -17.02
CA LEU A 583 -20.74 29.87 -16.63
C LEU A 583 -22.24 29.79 -16.91
N ILE A 584 -23.01 30.82 -16.55
CA ILE A 584 -24.45 30.89 -16.85
C ILE A 584 -24.70 30.73 -18.36
N GLU A 585 -24.00 31.51 -19.20
CA GLU A 585 -24.14 31.45 -20.65
C GLU A 585 -23.84 30.04 -21.19
N LYS A 586 -22.77 29.39 -20.69
CA LYS A 586 -22.40 28.03 -21.12
C LYS A 586 -23.40 26.98 -20.65
N MET A 587 -23.89 27.08 -19.43
CA MET A 587 -24.94 26.19 -18.93
C MET A 587 -26.24 26.36 -19.72
N GLU A 588 -26.67 27.58 -20.02
CA GLU A 588 -27.87 27.85 -20.84
C GLU A 588 -27.71 27.35 -22.28
N THR A 589 -26.53 27.57 -22.88
CA THR A 589 -26.22 27.07 -24.23
C THR A 589 -26.29 25.54 -24.28
N HIS A 590 -25.70 24.86 -23.28
CA HIS A 590 -25.72 23.41 -23.21
C HIS A 590 -27.11 22.86 -22.90
N LYS A 591 -27.86 23.52 -22.01
CA LYS A 591 -29.27 23.23 -21.72
C LYS A 591 -30.10 23.21 -23.01
N ASN A 592 -29.98 24.26 -23.82
CA ASN A 592 -30.69 24.37 -25.10
C ASN A 592 -30.24 23.30 -26.12
N TYR A 593 -28.94 22.95 -26.14
CA TYR A 593 -28.43 21.85 -26.97
C TYR A 593 -29.08 20.51 -26.61
N ILE A 594 -29.18 20.18 -25.31
CA ILE A 594 -29.83 18.95 -24.85
C ILE A 594 -31.34 18.98 -25.14
N GLU A 595 -32.03 20.10 -24.93
CA GLU A 595 -33.45 20.25 -25.30
C GLU A 595 -33.69 19.99 -26.79
N GLN A 596 -32.81 20.50 -27.67
CA GLN A 596 -32.89 20.25 -29.12
C GLN A 596 -32.69 18.76 -29.47
N LYS A 597 -31.76 18.08 -28.79
CA LYS A 597 -31.52 16.65 -28.97
C LYS A 597 -32.64 15.78 -28.38
N ARG A 598 -33.32 16.27 -27.35
CA ARG A 598 -34.46 15.62 -26.69
C ARG A 598 -35.78 15.80 -27.45
N ALA A 599 -35.96 16.91 -28.17
CA ALA A 599 -37.20 17.22 -28.90
C ALA A 599 -37.74 16.11 -29.83
N PRO A 600 -36.92 15.36 -30.60
CA PRO A 600 -37.41 14.28 -31.47
C PRO A 600 -37.65 12.95 -30.75
N ILE A 601 -37.45 12.87 -29.44
CA ILE A 601 -37.58 11.62 -28.69
C ILE A 601 -39.07 11.31 -28.43
N GLU A 602 -39.51 10.14 -28.87
CA GLU A 602 -40.90 9.69 -28.72
C GLU A 602 -41.10 8.71 -27.57
N TYR A 603 -40.03 8.19 -26.97
CA TYR A 603 -40.14 7.22 -25.88
C TYR A 603 -40.57 7.84 -24.56
N THR A 604 -41.34 7.08 -23.79
CA THR A 604 -41.90 7.53 -22.51
C THR A 604 -40.88 7.38 -21.38
N PRO A 605 -41.05 8.11 -20.26
CA PRO A 605 -40.15 8.04 -19.10
C PRO A 605 -40.00 6.63 -18.49
N ASN A 606 -40.90 5.71 -18.80
CA ASN A 606 -40.86 4.34 -18.31
C ASN A 606 -39.77 3.50 -19.01
N ARG A 607 -39.24 3.96 -20.14
CA ARG A 607 -38.15 3.28 -20.86
C ARG A 607 -36.79 3.79 -20.37
N LEU A 608 -36.41 3.33 -19.17
CA LEU A 608 -35.17 3.75 -18.51
C LEU A 608 -33.91 3.39 -19.31
N GLU A 609 -33.91 2.26 -20.00
CA GLU A 609 -32.78 1.85 -20.85
C GLU A 609 -32.53 2.84 -21.99
N GLU A 610 -33.60 3.25 -22.69
CA GLU A 610 -33.52 4.24 -23.78
C GLU A 610 -33.13 5.62 -23.24
N ALA A 611 -33.65 6.01 -22.07
CA ALA A 611 -33.26 7.23 -21.38
C ALA A 611 -31.78 7.25 -20.97
N ASN A 612 -31.25 6.13 -20.47
CA ASN A 612 -29.84 5.99 -20.10
C ASN A 612 -28.92 5.90 -21.33
N ALA A 613 -29.43 5.42 -22.46
CA ALA A 613 -28.70 5.38 -23.73
C ALA A 613 -28.65 6.74 -24.45
N PHE A 614 -29.41 7.74 -23.98
CA PHE A 614 -29.44 9.07 -24.59
C PHE A 614 -28.04 9.67 -24.72
N LEU A 615 -27.65 9.99 -25.96
CA LEU A 615 -26.35 10.55 -26.33
C LEU A 615 -25.12 9.76 -25.83
N ARG A 616 -25.25 8.49 -25.43
CA ARG A 616 -24.13 7.67 -24.91
C ARG A 616 -22.97 7.53 -25.90
N THR A 617 -23.25 7.56 -27.20
CA THR A 617 -22.24 7.48 -28.28
C THR A 617 -21.71 8.84 -28.70
N THR A 618 -22.23 9.94 -28.13
CA THR A 618 -21.79 11.28 -28.48
C THR A 618 -20.52 11.61 -27.72
N ASP A 619 -19.47 12.00 -28.44
CA ASP A 619 -18.27 12.53 -27.82
C ASP A 619 -18.60 13.83 -27.07
N PHE A 620 -18.41 13.81 -25.75
CA PHE A 620 -18.71 14.94 -24.89
C PHE A 620 -17.93 16.19 -25.29
N GLU A 621 -16.70 16.07 -25.78
CA GLU A 621 -15.86 17.20 -26.16
C GLU A 621 -16.48 18.03 -27.31
N THR A 622 -17.29 17.40 -28.16
CA THR A 622 -17.97 18.07 -29.28
C THR A 622 -19.15 18.94 -28.84
N THR A 623 -19.65 18.75 -27.62
CA THR A 623 -20.78 19.50 -27.08
C THR A 623 -20.40 20.92 -26.64
N PRO A 624 -21.36 21.85 -26.47
CA PRO A 624 -21.05 23.19 -25.99
C PRO A 624 -20.32 23.23 -24.63
N LEU A 625 -20.76 22.42 -23.66
CA LEU A 625 -20.13 22.35 -22.34
C LEU A 625 -18.80 21.60 -22.37
N GLY A 626 -18.68 20.52 -23.14
CA GLY A 626 -17.41 19.78 -23.28
C GLY A 626 -16.32 20.61 -23.97
N ASN A 627 -16.66 21.37 -25.02
CA ASN A 627 -15.73 22.31 -25.65
C ASN A 627 -15.24 23.38 -24.67
N PHE A 628 -16.14 23.86 -23.80
CA PHE A 628 -15.78 24.81 -22.74
C PHE A 628 -14.83 24.17 -21.71
N LEU A 629 -15.13 22.95 -21.26
CA LEU A 629 -14.29 22.19 -20.33
C LEU A 629 -12.88 21.97 -20.89
N LYS A 630 -12.77 21.52 -22.15
CA LYS A 630 -11.50 21.31 -22.86
C LYS A 630 -10.64 22.57 -22.90
N LYS A 631 -11.23 23.72 -23.28
CA LYS A 631 -10.52 25.02 -23.32
C LYS A 631 -10.07 25.46 -21.92
N ARG A 632 -10.91 25.27 -20.90
CA ARG A 632 -10.56 25.58 -19.51
C ARG A 632 -9.38 24.73 -19.04
N ASN A 633 -9.38 23.43 -19.33
CA ASN A 633 -8.30 22.52 -18.93
C ASN A 633 -6.98 22.88 -19.63
N GLN A 634 -7.02 23.25 -20.91
CA GLN A 634 -5.84 23.75 -21.63
C GLN A 634 -5.28 25.04 -21.01
N GLN A 635 -6.14 25.97 -20.58
CA GLN A 635 -5.72 27.20 -19.91
C GLN A 635 -5.11 26.97 -18.52
N LYS A 636 -5.41 25.84 -17.87
CA LYS A 636 -4.81 25.47 -16.57
C LYS A 636 -3.44 24.81 -16.69
N GLN A 637 -3.16 24.21 -17.85
CA GLN A 637 -1.88 23.53 -18.13
C GLN A 637 -0.81 24.48 -18.71
N GLN A 638 -1.23 25.64 -19.24
CA GLN A 638 -0.37 26.77 -19.63
C GLN A 638 -0.10 27.66 -18.44
#